data_AF-A0A2A4ZXS9-F1
#
_entry.id   AF-A0A2A4ZXS9-F1
#
_cell.length_a   1.000
_cell.length_b   1.000
_cell.length_c   1.000
_cell.angle_alpha   90.00
_cell.angle_beta   90.00
_cell.angle_gamma   90.00
#
_symmetry.space_group_name_H-M   'P 1'
#
loop_
_entity.id
_entity.type
_entity.pdbx_description
1 polymer ?
#
loop_
_entity_poly.entity_id
_entity_poly.type
_entity_poly.pdbx_seq_one_letter_code
_entity_poly.pdbx_strand_id
1 'polypeptide(L)'
;MKITAPELFSYPKYWAECYGTAPFLPTSRAEMDELGWDSCDIIIVTGDAYVDHPSFGMAVLGRFLESQGFRVGIIDQPNWKSTNDFMELGEPNLFFGVTAGNMDSMINRYTADLRLRHDDHYTPHGKGGKRPDRAVIVYSQRCREAYKSTPIVIGGIEASLRRIAQYDYWSDQVRRSVLIDSGADILMYGNAERALAELANEISIGRDIKDLTSIRGTVVIRDAAPGGWVEVDSTRIDWPGNIDKISNPYEMTDTSDPSKCSKKSDNEGDGNASDDSSALVDDDAPKPLRIVPMPLQGKEKLDPATTYIRLPSFEKVSKNPILYAHASRVLHLEANPNNARTLIQKHGTKEIWVNPPPIPLETEEIDGVFDLTYQRKPHPKYNDAKIPAFDMIRFSVNIMRGCFGGCTFCSITEHEGRVIQSRSQESVLKEIENIRDKTPGFTGTISDLGGPTANMYHLNCKDDTIQSHCRKLSCVYPVICSNLVTDHSQTTSLYRRAREIKGVKRILVASGLRYDLAVLDHEYVQELVSHHVGGYLKIAPEHTEDGPLSKMMKPGMGAFDEFKVLFDKFSKSANKKQYLIPYFIAAHPGCEDEDMVNLALWLKRNKLRVDQGQTFYPSPMSLATAMYYSERNPLEKLSYKSEKMVVTKTLEQRQLHKALLRYHDPDNANVIRDLLHTINRRELIGDGPNQLVAAPSRPTRNERGQTQHGSHRDSSNRNSSDRSSSNRNSAGRTNANRNNANGDSNRANSSNHSSGRNSSGKNSTSRTSANNRSANSSANGSNNNSAQNANNRSATSNSSNRTSPGRNNPNRKAGKPDSQNRRPPRKRK
;
A
#
# COMPACT_ATOMS: atom_id res chain seq x y z
N MET A 1 -26.95 0.80 -13.28
CA MET A 1 -27.14 2.10 -12.61
C MET A 1 -25.82 2.45 -11.92
N LYS A 2 -25.45 3.74 -11.89
CA LYS A 2 -24.35 4.24 -11.05
C LYS A 2 -24.76 4.10 -9.59
N ILE A 3 -23.86 3.65 -8.72
CA ILE A 3 -24.08 3.62 -7.27
C ILE A 3 -23.62 4.96 -6.71
N THR A 4 -24.54 5.72 -6.13
CA THR A 4 -24.25 6.96 -5.39
C THR A 4 -23.95 6.66 -3.92
N ALA A 5 -23.37 7.64 -3.22
CA ALA A 5 -23.18 7.64 -1.78
C ALA A 5 -23.77 8.92 -1.17
N PRO A 6 -23.98 8.99 0.15
CA PRO A 6 -24.23 10.25 0.85
C PRO A 6 -23.07 11.24 0.62
N GLU A 7 -23.39 12.53 0.56
CA GLU A 7 -22.40 13.60 0.41
C GLU A 7 -21.50 13.65 1.66
N LEU A 8 -20.19 13.77 1.45
CA LEU A 8 -19.15 13.57 2.46
C LEU A 8 -19.27 14.48 3.70
N PHE A 9 -19.75 15.70 3.56
CA PHE A 9 -19.91 16.68 4.65
C PHE A 9 -21.36 16.82 5.14
N SER A 10 -22.28 15.98 4.66
CA SER A 10 -23.71 16.01 5.03
C SER A 10 -24.06 15.25 6.32
N TYR A 11 -23.09 14.59 6.95
CA TYR A 11 -23.27 13.90 8.22
C TYR A 11 -23.57 14.90 9.36
N PRO A 12 -24.41 14.54 10.36
CA PRO A 12 -24.59 15.35 11.55
C PRO A 12 -23.25 15.50 12.28
N LYS A 13 -22.82 16.75 12.49
CA LYS A 13 -21.58 17.01 13.21
C LYS A 13 -21.67 16.56 14.68
N TYR A 14 -20.55 16.08 15.19
CA TYR A 14 -20.42 15.70 16.58
C TYR A 14 -20.41 16.93 17.51
N TRP A 15 -20.88 16.74 18.75
CA TRP A 15 -21.17 17.84 19.69
C TRP A 15 -19.98 18.75 19.98
N ALA A 16 -18.75 18.24 19.82
CA ALA A 16 -17.52 18.95 20.09
C ALA A 16 -17.12 19.94 18.96
N GLU A 17 -17.95 20.13 17.92
CA GLU A 17 -17.77 21.23 16.95
C GLU A 17 -17.73 22.61 17.62
N CYS A 18 -18.27 22.74 18.84
CA CYS A 18 -18.26 23.96 19.64
C CYS A 18 -16.86 24.44 20.05
N TYR A 19 -15.83 23.58 20.04
CA TYR A 19 -14.43 23.96 20.24
C TYR A 19 -13.81 24.58 18.98
N GLY A 20 -14.45 24.45 17.82
CA GLY A 20 -13.91 24.89 16.53
C GLY A 20 -12.74 24.03 16.05
N THR A 21 -11.82 24.66 15.31
CA THR A 21 -10.67 24.01 14.69
C THR A 21 -9.38 24.33 15.44
N ALA A 22 -8.63 23.30 15.83
CA ALA A 22 -7.35 23.45 16.49
C ALA A 22 -6.26 23.96 15.52
N PRO A 23 -5.31 24.81 15.96
CA PRO A 23 -4.21 25.28 15.10
C PRO A 23 -3.41 24.10 14.52
N PHE A 24 -3.13 23.09 15.35
CA PHE A 24 -2.67 21.76 15.00
C PHE A 24 -3.49 20.74 15.79
N LEU A 25 -3.62 19.51 15.27
CA LEU A 25 -4.22 18.42 16.02
C LEU A 25 -3.29 18.04 17.19
N PRO A 26 -3.76 18.02 18.46
CA PRO A 26 -2.89 17.90 19.61
C PRO A 26 -2.15 16.56 19.64
N THR A 27 -0.90 16.62 20.08
CA THR A 27 0.04 15.50 20.18
C THR A 27 0.59 15.29 21.59
N SER A 28 0.31 16.21 22.52
CA SER A 28 0.61 16.09 23.95
C SER A 28 -0.58 16.56 24.80
N ARG A 29 -0.58 16.25 26.11
CA ARG A 29 -1.68 16.67 26.99
C ARG A 29 -1.74 18.18 27.23
N ALA A 30 -0.59 18.86 27.26
CA ALA A 30 -0.55 20.32 27.37
C ALA A 30 -1.21 21.01 26.16
N GLU A 31 -1.03 20.46 24.96
CA GLU A 31 -1.72 20.95 23.73
C GLU A 31 -3.24 20.73 23.81
N MET A 32 -3.71 19.74 24.56
CA MET A 32 -5.15 19.55 24.84
C MET A 32 -5.66 20.51 25.91
N ASP A 33 -4.90 20.77 26.97
CA ASP A 33 -5.23 21.76 28.00
C ASP A 33 -5.35 23.17 27.39
N GLU A 34 -4.47 23.52 26.44
CA GLU A 34 -4.54 24.78 25.67
C GLU A 34 -5.80 24.87 24.77
N LEU A 35 -6.33 23.75 24.30
CA LEU A 35 -7.58 23.65 23.53
C LEU A 35 -8.83 23.52 24.42
N GLY A 36 -8.66 23.35 25.74
CA GLY A 36 -9.74 23.06 26.68
C GLY A 36 -10.33 21.65 26.56
N TRP A 37 -9.59 20.68 26.03
CA TRP A 37 -10.03 19.30 25.81
C TRP A 37 -9.64 18.37 26.95
N ASP A 38 -10.62 17.74 27.61
CA ASP A 38 -10.42 16.74 28.66
C ASP A 38 -9.99 15.36 28.10
N SER A 39 -10.53 14.97 26.95
CA SER A 39 -10.20 13.76 26.21
C SER A 39 -10.28 14.00 24.68
N CYS A 40 -9.61 13.13 23.91
CA CYS A 40 -9.82 13.04 22.47
C CYS A 40 -10.99 12.10 22.20
N ASP A 41 -11.78 12.37 21.16
CA ASP A 41 -12.80 11.44 20.70
C ASP A 41 -12.17 10.33 19.83
N ILE A 42 -11.17 10.69 19.02
CA ILE A 42 -10.42 9.78 18.15
C ILE A 42 -8.92 10.09 18.28
N ILE A 43 -8.07 9.06 18.32
CA ILE A 43 -6.60 9.21 18.32
C ILE A 43 -6.01 8.49 17.11
N ILE A 44 -5.26 9.21 16.28
CA ILE A 44 -4.58 8.65 15.11
C ILE A 44 -3.12 8.33 15.44
N VAL A 45 -2.73 7.05 15.32
CA VAL A 45 -1.36 6.57 15.56
C VAL A 45 -0.66 6.34 14.21
N THR A 46 0.50 6.98 14.02
CA THR A 46 1.21 7.01 12.72
C THR A 46 2.71 6.70 12.83
N GLY A 47 3.26 6.01 11.82
CA GLY A 47 4.69 5.71 11.71
C GLY A 47 5.56 6.82 11.10
N ASP A 48 4.95 7.83 10.47
CA ASP A 48 5.60 9.06 10.01
C ASP A 48 5.50 10.16 11.08
N ALA A 49 6.35 11.19 11.00
CA ALA A 49 6.16 12.46 11.71
C ALA A 49 4.86 13.18 11.29
N TYR A 50 4.25 13.93 12.22
CA TYR A 50 3.08 14.76 11.94
C TYR A 50 3.47 16.02 11.14
N VAL A 51 3.16 16.00 9.85
CA VAL A 51 3.23 17.17 8.97
C VAL A 51 1.82 17.51 8.53
N ASP A 52 1.34 18.69 8.90
CA ASP A 52 -0.06 19.09 8.71
C ASP A 52 -0.25 19.64 7.28
N HIS A 53 -0.34 18.74 6.31
CA HIS A 53 -0.28 19.04 4.87
C HIS A 53 -1.22 18.12 4.08
N PRO A 54 -1.89 18.59 3.00
CA PRO A 54 -2.79 17.77 2.16
C PRO A 54 -2.10 16.68 1.32
N SER A 55 -0.84 16.34 1.63
CA SER A 55 -0.06 15.24 1.02
C SER A 55 0.34 14.18 2.05
N PHE A 56 -0.13 14.32 3.29
CA PHE A 56 0.17 13.44 4.42
C PHE A 56 -1.15 12.82 4.90
N GLY A 57 -1.35 11.52 4.63
CA GLY A 57 -2.66 10.87 4.76
C GLY A 57 -3.27 10.91 6.17
N MET A 58 -2.44 10.87 7.22
CA MET A 58 -2.93 11.03 8.61
C MET A 58 -3.43 12.45 8.90
N ALA A 59 -2.82 13.48 8.31
CA ALA A 59 -3.27 14.86 8.46
C ALA A 59 -4.56 15.08 7.66
N VAL A 60 -4.68 14.53 6.45
CA VAL A 60 -5.93 14.57 5.66
C VAL A 60 -7.08 13.93 6.43
N LEU A 61 -6.92 12.69 6.92
CA LEU A 61 -7.97 12.00 7.67
C LEU A 61 -8.25 12.63 9.05
N GLY A 62 -7.23 13.18 9.71
CA GLY A 62 -7.38 13.89 10.98
C GLY A 62 -8.15 15.20 10.85
N ARG A 63 -7.77 16.05 9.89
CA ARG A 63 -8.49 17.30 9.58
C ARG A 63 -9.89 17.02 9.06
N PHE A 64 -10.08 15.93 8.32
CA PHE A 64 -11.41 15.50 7.89
C PHE A 64 -12.31 15.16 9.10
N LEU A 65 -11.83 14.32 10.03
CA LEU A 65 -12.58 14.01 11.25
C LEU A 65 -12.84 15.26 12.13
N GLU A 66 -11.88 16.17 12.24
CA GLU A 66 -12.06 17.47 12.91
C GLU A 66 -13.17 18.30 12.26
N SER A 67 -13.27 18.31 10.91
CA SER A 67 -14.33 19.03 10.19
C SER A 67 -15.75 18.46 10.44
N GLN A 68 -15.84 17.19 10.83
CA GLN A 68 -17.07 16.51 11.27
C GLN A 68 -17.39 16.78 12.77
N GLY A 69 -16.59 17.58 13.46
CA GLY A 69 -16.81 17.98 14.87
C GLY A 69 -16.18 17.07 15.93
N PHE A 70 -15.31 16.12 15.55
CA PHE A 70 -14.60 15.26 16.50
C PHE A 70 -13.31 15.89 17.01
N ARG A 71 -12.97 15.68 18.28
CA ARG A 71 -11.67 16.05 18.86
C ARG A 71 -10.64 14.98 18.51
N VAL A 72 -9.73 15.30 17.60
CA VAL A 72 -8.76 14.34 17.05
C VAL A 72 -7.36 14.61 17.56
N GLY A 73 -6.74 13.62 18.20
CA GLY A 73 -5.33 13.66 18.59
C GLY A 73 -4.43 12.86 17.64
N ILE A 74 -3.12 13.17 17.60
CA ILE A 74 -2.12 12.44 16.82
C ILE A 74 -0.96 11.94 17.70
N ILE A 75 -0.66 10.64 17.61
CA ILE A 75 0.53 10.01 18.21
C ILE A 75 1.47 9.58 17.08
N ASP A 76 2.50 10.38 16.83
CA ASP A 76 3.50 10.13 15.79
C ASP A 76 4.77 9.41 16.30
N GLN A 77 5.20 8.41 15.52
CA GLN A 77 6.42 7.63 15.74
C GLN A 77 6.63 7.09 17.18
N PRO A 78 5.59 6.54 17.85
CA PRO A 78 5.68 6.12 19.25
C PRO A 78 6.66 4.96 19.45
N ASN A 79 7.32 4.95 20.61
CA ASN A 79 8.27 3.93 21.04
C ASN A 79 7.56 2.62 21.40
N TRP A 80 7.29 1.80 20.38
CA TRP A 80 6.67 0.46 20.44
C TRP A 80 7.34 -0.58 21.36
N LYS A 81 8.39 -0.22 22.09
CA LYS A 81 8.96 -1.03 23.19
C LYS A 81 8.19 -0.89 24.51
N SER A 82 7.35 0.13 24.62
CA SER A 82 6.48 0.43 25.77
C SER A 82 5.06 0.79 25.29
N THR A 83 4.10 0.85 26.22
CA THR A 83 2.77 1.44 26.02
C THR A 83 2.71 2.92 26.38
N ASN A 84 3.72 3.49 27.07
CA ASN A 84 3.69 4.86 27.59
C ASN A 84 3.32 5.91 26.52
N ASP A 85 4.01 5.90 25.38
CA ASP A 85 3.78 6.80 24.24
C ASP A 85 2.36 6.65 23.65
N PHE A 86 1.70 5.49 23.83
CA PHE A 86 0.33 5.23 23.39
C PHE A 86 -0.73 5.68 24.42
N MET A 87 -0.29 6.04 25.63
CA MET A 87 -1.11 6.59 26.72
C MET A 87 -0.96 8.11 26.86
N GLU A 88 -0.07 8.76 26.09
CA GLU A 88 0.20 10.21 26.15
C GLU A 88 -1.06 11.06 25.90
N LEU A 89 -1.96 10.55 25.05
CA LEU A 89 -3.28 11.15 24.77
C LEU A 89 -4.45 10.39 25.44
N GLY A 90 -4.19 9.54 26.44
CA GLY A 90 -5.22 8.85 27.21
C GLY A 90 -6.03 7.82 26.41
N GLU A 91 -7.18 7.39 26.96
CA GLU A 91 -8.16 6.59 26.22
C GLU A 91 -9.03 7.53 25.35
N PRO A 92 -9.22 7.24 24.04
CA PRO A 92 -10.12 8.01 23.19
C PRO A 92 -11.58 7.55 23.38
N ASN A 93 -12.52 8.49 23.30
CA ASN A 93 -13.93 8.17 23.59
C ASN A 93 -14.59 7.24 22.55
N LEU A 94 -14.07 7.18 21.31
CA LEU A 94 -14.65 6.41 20.20
C LEU A 94 -13.70 5.30 19.71
N PHE A 95 -12.50 5.62 19.21
CA PHE A 95 -11.55 4.61 18.69
C PHE A 95 -10.09 5.11 18.50
N PHE A 96 -9.16 4.17 18.38
CA PHE A 96 -7.82 4.39 17.83
C PHE A 96 -7.79 4.13 16.32
N GLY A 97 -7.27 5.09 15.53
CA GLY A 97 -7.01 4.94 14.09
C GLY A 97 -5.53 4.70 13.81
N VAL A 98 -5.13 3.50 13.39
CA VAL A 98 -3.71 3.10 13.29
C VAL A 98 -3.25 2.95 11.84
N THR A 99 -2.12 3.59 11.49
CA THR A 99 -1.50 3.52 10.16
C THR A 99 0.03 3.39 10.23
N ALA A 100 0.62 2.76 9.22
CA ALA A 100 2.08 2.78 9.04
C ALA A 100 2.62 4.15 8.60
N GLY A 101 1.76 5.07 8.13
CA GLY A 101 2.14 6.33 7.49
C GLY A 101 1.93 6.31 5.97
N ASN A 102 2.53 7.26 5.26
CA ASN A 102 2.47 7.43 3.80
C ASN A 102 3.30 6.39 3.02
N MET A 103 3.94 5.44 3.70
CA MET A 103 4.70 4.34 3.09
C MET A 103 4.64 3.10 3.98
N ASP A 104 4.56 1.92 3.37
CA ASP A 104 4.67 0.63 4.06
C ASP A 104 6.01 0.55 4.83
N SER A 105 5.95 0.11 6.08
CA SER A 105 7.09 0.13 7.00
C SER A 105 8.26 -0.75 6.56
N MET A 106 7.96 -1.84 5.83
CA MET A 106 8.96 -2.72 5.27
C MET A 106 9.58 -2.11 4.01
N ILE A 107 8.79 -1.48 3.14
CA ILE A 107 9.30 -0.71 1.97
C ILE A 107 10.23 0.42 2.44
N ASN A 108 9.87 1.10 3.52
CA ASN A 108 10.65 2.17 4.12
C ASN A 108 12.00 1.66 4.68
N ARG A 109 11.97 0.57 5.43
CA ARG A 109 13.16 0.06 6.14
C ARG A 109 14.09 -0.82 5.29
N TYR A 110 13.60 -1.43 4.20
CA TYR A 110 14.36 -2.39 3.39
C TYR A 110 14.31 -2.09 1.89
N THR A 111 15.41 -2.38 1.18
CA THR A 111 15.48 -2.29 -0.28
C THR A 111 14.85 -3.50 -0.98
N ALA A 112 14.63 -3.39 -2.29
CA ALA A 112 14.21 -4.49 -3.16
C ALA A 112 15.23 -5.66 -3.24
N ASP A 113 16.44 -5.47 -2.70
CA ASP A 113 17.50 -6.48 -2.61
C ASP A 113 17.68 -6.97 -1.15
N LEU A 114 16.64 -6.79 -0.31
CA LEU A 114 16.55 -7.15 1.11
C LEU A 114 17.60 -6.50 2.04
N ARG A 115 18.31 -5.45 1.59
CA ARG A 115 19.26 -4.70 2.42
C ARG A 115 18.55 -3.67 3.30
N LEU A 116 19.05 -3.45 4.51
CA LEU A 116 18.54 -2.45 5.44
C LEU A 116 18.88 -1.01 4.95
N ARG A 117 17.97 -0.05 5.14
CA ARG A 117 18.25 1.39 5.03
C ARG A 117 18.62 1.99 6.40
N HIS A 118 19.40 3.06 6.38
CA HIS A 118 19.81 3.81 7.56
C HIS A 118 19.10 5.18 7.68
N ASP A 119 18.36 5.52 6.62
CA ASP A 119 17.62 6.74 6.37
C ASP A 119 16.10 6.47 6.36
N ASP A 120 15.31 7.45 6.80
CA ASP A 120 13.84 7.44 6.79
C ASP A 120 13.35 8.86 6.44
N HIS A 121 12.82 9.05 5.23
CA HIS A 121 12.43 10.38 4.73
C HIS A 121 11.26 11.02 5.50
N TYR A 122 10.48 10.25 6.24
CA TYR A 122 9.31 10.71 6.99
C TYR A 122 9.62 10.96 8.48
N THR A 123 10.90 10.88 8.86
CA THR A 123 11.38 11.07 10.23
C THR A 123 12.20 12.36 10.37
N PRO A 124 12.16 13.07 11.52
CA PRO A 124 13.00 14.25 11.74
C PRO A 124 14.49 13.93 11.58
N HIS A 125 15.21 14.84 10.89
CA HIS A 125 16.60 14.68 10.44
C HIS A 125 16.86 13.46 9.53
N GLY A 126 15.83 12.81 8.98
CA GLY A 126 15.97 11.63 8.13
C GLY A 126 16.35 10.34 8.87
N LYS A 127 16.18 10.28 10.19
CA LYS A 127 16.79 9.25 11.06
C LYS A 127 16.11 7.88 10.93
N GLY A 128 16.80 6.91 10.33
CA GLY A 128 16.31 5.52 10.25
C GLY A 128 16.06 4.85 11.61
N GLY A 129 15.17 3.86 11.61
CA GLY A 129 14.88 3.03 12.79
C GLY A 129 13.89 3.64 13.80
N LYS A 130 13.09 4.64 13.38
CA LYS A 130 12.01 5.25 14.18
C LYS A 130 10.64 4.58 14.02
N ARG A 131 10.55 3.50 13.23
CA ARG A 131 9.32 2.72 12.96
C ARG A 131 9.59 1.21 13.11
N PRO A 132 8.65 0.42 13.67
CA PRO A 132 8.75 -1.03 13.69
C PRO A 132 8.48 -1.65 12.31
N ASP A 133 8.92 -2.89 12.14
CA ASP A 133 8.55 -3.74 11.00
C ASP A 133 7.07 -4.13 11.09
N ARG A 134 6.33 -3.97 9.98
CA ARG A 134 4.86 -4.20 9.91
C ARG A 134 4.13 -3.37 10.97
N ALA A 135 4.40 -2.06 10.94
CA ALA A 135 4.00 -1.08 11.95
C ALA A 135 2.52 -1.14 12.32
N VAL A 136 1.60 -1.40 11.37
CA VAL A 136 0.17 -1.52 11.66
C VAL A 136 -0.11 -2.62 12.69
N ILE A 137 0.57 -3.77 12.59
CA ILE A 137 0.43 -4.89 13.53
C ILE A 137 0.92 -4.47 14.91
N VAL A 138 2.15 -3.94 14.98
CA VAL A 138 2.82 -3.63 16.25
C VAL A 138 2.11 -2.48 16.99
N TYR A 139 1.71 -1.42 16.29
CA TYR A 139 1.00 -0.30 16.89
C TYR A 139 -0.41 -0.69 17.36
N SER A 140 -1.15 -1.52 16.60
CA SER A 140 -2.47 -2.02 17.04
C SER A 140 -2.37 -2.85 18.32
N GLN A 141 -1.37 -3.73 18.40
CA GLN A 141 -1.13 -4.55 19.59
C GLN A 141 -0.78 -3.69 20.82
N ARG A 142 -0.01 -2.60 20.65
CA ARG A 142 0.27 -1.66 21.75
C ARG A 142 -0.94 -0.81 22.16
N CYS A 143 -1.80 -0.41 21.22
CA CYS A 143 -3.07 0.24 21.54
C CYS A 143 -3.95 -0.69 22.38
N ARG A 144 -4.09 -1.97 21.98
CA ARG A 144 -4.87 -2.99 22.72
C ARG A 144 -4.28 -3.33 24.10
N GLU A 145 -2.97 -3.25 24.25
CA GLU A 145 -2.27 -3.44 25.53
C GLU A 145 -2.48 -2.25 26.47
N ALA A 146 -2.46 -1.02 25.95
CA ALA A 146 -2.73 0.20 26.69
C ALA A 146 -4.20 0.29 27.13
N TYR A 147 -5.13 0.10 26.20
CA TYR A 147 -6.57 0.16 26.43
C TYR A 147 -7.26 -1.01 25.73
N LYS A 148 -7.79 -1.94 26.55
CA LYS A 148 -8.34 -3.22 26.06
C LYS A 148 -9.72 -3.06 25.43
N SER A 149 -10.52 -2.18 26.03
CA SER A 149 -11.90 -1.81 25.70
C SER A 149 -12.03 -1.09 24.37
N THR A 150 -11.09 -0.21 24.06
CA THR A 150 -11.18 0.72 22.94
C THR A 150 -11.21 0.01 21.59
N PRO A 151 -12.13 0.37 20.67
CA PRO A 151 -12.09 -0.09 19.29
C PRO A 151 -10.81 0.36 18.56
N ILE A 152 -10.30 -0.51 17.68
CA ILE A 152 -9.09 -0.25 16.87
C ILE A 152 -9.43 -0.38 15.39
N VAL A 153 -9.23 0.71 14.66
CA VAL A 153 -9.44 0.86 13.21
C VAL A 153 -8.07 0.90 12.54
N ILE A 154 -7.79 0.02 11.57
CA ILE A 154 -6.51 0.02 10.84
C ILE A 154 -6.66 0.50 9.39
N GLY A 155 -5.70 1.30 8.90
CA GLY A 155 -5.77 1.91 7.58
C GLY A 155 -4.43 2.26 6.93
N GLY A 156 -4.50 3.01 5.83
CA GLY A 156 -3.34 3.38 5.01
C GLY A 156 -2.82 2.24 4.11
N ILE A 157 -1.73 2.50 3.38
CA ILE A 157 -1.15 1.63 2.34
C ILE A 157 -0.88 0.21 2.88
N GLU A 158 -0.20 0.11 4.03
CA GLU A 158 0.21 -1.18 4.62
C GLU A 158 -1.00 -2.05 5.00
N ALA A 159 -2.06 -1.46 5.55
CA ALA A 159 -3.28 -2.20 5.88
C ALA A 159 -4.06 -2.57 4.61
N SER A 160 -4.33 -1.57 3.76
CA SER A 160 -5.10 -1.68 2.51
C SER A 160 -4.61 -2.81 1.60
N LEU A 161 -3.29 -2.94 1.42
CA LEU A 161 -2.68 -3.92 0.52
C LEU A 161 -2.44 -5.30 1.18
N ARG A 162 -2.78 -5.46 2.46
CA ARG A 162 -2.63 -6.72 3.23
C ARG A 162 -3.97 -7.23 3.79
N ARG A 163 -5.10 -6.77 3.22
CA ARG A 163 -6.48 -7.03 3.69
C ARG A 163 -7.01 -8.46 3.51
N ILE A 164 -6.39 -9.27 2.65
CA ILE A 164 -6.64 -10.72 2.51
C ILE A 164 -5.32 -11.50 2.66
N ALA A 165 -5.31 -12.82 2.47
CA ALA A 165 -4.06 -13.59 2.40
C ALA A 165 -3.15 -13.08 1.26
N GLN A 166 -1.90 -12.72 1.58
CA GLN A 166 -0.96 -12.08 0.66
C GLN A 166 0.48 -12.58 0.88
N TYR A 167 1.25 -12.68 -0.19
CA TYR A 167 2.68 -12.99 -0.15
C TYR A 167 3.48 -11.80 0.40
N ASP A 168 4.30 -12.06 1.42
CA ASP A 168 5.14 -11.07 2.10
C ASP A 168 6.61 -11.35 1.80
N TYR A 169 7.16 -10.60 0.83
CA TYR A 169 8.48 -10.79 0.23
C TYR A 169 9.61 -10.97 1.27
N TRP A 170 9.58 -10.19 2.36
CA TRP A 170 10.61 -10.21 3.41
C TRP A 170 10.60 -11.46 4.31
N SER A 171 9.55 -12.27 4.26
CA SER A 171 9.49 -13.58 4.95
C SER A 171 9.38 -14.76 3.99
N ASP A 172 9.38 -14.50 2.67
CA ASP A 172 9.15 -15.46 1.58
C ASP A 172 7.93 -16.40 1.82
N GLN A 173 6.85 -15.84 2.37
CA GLN A 173 5.69 -16.60 2.83
C GLN A 173 4.39 -15.88 2.51
N VAL A 174 3.34 -16.66 2.22
CA VAL A 174 1.96 -16.15 2.23
C VAL A 174 1.51 -15.99 3.67
N ARG A 175 1.20 -14.76 4.07
CA ARG A 175 0.65 -14.39 5.38
C ARG A 175 -0.88 -14.35 5.35
N ARG A 176 -1.48 -14.30 6.54
CA ARG A 176 -2.92 -14.05 6.74
C ARG A 176 -3.25 -12.59 6.43
N SER A 177 -4.55 -12.25 6.50
CA SER A 177 -4.96 -10.84 6.51
C SER A 177 -4.35 -10.13 7.72
N VAL A 178 -3.83 -8.92 7.50
CA VAL A 178 -3.26 -8.07 8.56
C VAL A 178 -4.25 -7.77 9.69
N LEU A 179 -5.56 -7.83 9.42
CA LEU A 179 -6.63 -7.69 10.42
C LEU A 179 -6.57 -8.80 11.49
N ILE A 180 -6.19 -10.04 11.10
CA ILE A 180 -6.02 -11.15 12.05
C ILE A 180 -4.71 -11.01 12.83
N ASP A 181 -3.61 -10.66 12.15
CA ASP A 181 -2.30 -10.56 12.79
C ASP A 181 -2.22 -9.37 13.78
N SER A 182 -3.00 -8.30 13.56
CA SER A 182 -3.01 -7.07 14.37
C SER A 182 -3.94 -7.10 15.60
N GLY A 183 -5.03 -7.87 15.57
CA GLY A 183 -6.07 -7.82 16.62
C GLY A 183 -6.90 -6.54 16.62
N ALA A 184 -6.95 -5.84 15.48
CA ALA A 184 -7.86 -4.72 15.24
C ALA A 184 -9.29 -5.22 14.92
N ASP A 185 -10.27 -4.34 15.10
CA ASP A 185 -11.70 -4.68 14.96
C ASP A 185 -12.18 -4.51 13.51
N ILE A 186 -11.69 -3.49 12.81
CA ILE A 186 -12.02 -3.21 11.40
C ILE A 186 -10.82 -2.64 10.63
N LEU A 187 -10.74 -2.97 9.34
CA LEU A 187 -9.73 -2.46 8.41
C LEU A 187 -10.39 -1.61 7.33
N MET A 188 -9.83 -0.44 7.03
CA MET A 188 -10.24 0.44 5.94
C MET A 188 -9.28 0.36 4.74
N TYR A 189 -9.82 0.38 3.53
CA TYR A 189 -9.09 0.34 2.27
C TYR A 189 -9.80 1.18 1.19
N GLY A 190 -9.06 1.65 0.19
CA GLY A 190 -9.52 2.70 -0.71
C GLY A 190 -9.19 4.10 -0.17
N ASN A 191 -9.70 5.14 -0.84
CA ASN A 191 -9.90 6.46 -0.21
C ASN A 191 -10.92 6.28 0.92
N ALA A 192 -10.46 6.40 2.16
CA ALA A 192 -11.19 5.97 3.34
C ALA A 192 -12.19 7.02 3.88
N GLU A 193 -12.19 8.24 3.36
CA GLU A 193 -12.95 9.38 3.89
C GLU A 193 -14.44 9.05 4.13
N ARG A 194 -15.15 8.47 3.15
CA ARG A 194 -16.56 8.05 3.33
C ARG A 194 -16.74 6.97 4.39
N ALA A 195 -15.87 5.95 4.38
CA ALA A 195 -15.95 4.82 5.31
C ALA A 195 -15.66 5.26 6.75
N LEU A 196 -14.78 6.25 6.91
CA LEU A 196 -14.41 6.85 8.19
C LEU A 196 -15.50 7.79 8.72
N ALA A 197 -16.17 8.54 7.84
CA ALA A 197 -17.36 9.33 8.20
C ALA A 197 -18.51 8.43 8.68
N GLU A 198 -18.85 7.39 7.92
CA GLU A 198 -19.89 6.42 8.26
C GLU A 198 -19.57 5.71 9.59
N LEU A 199 -18.33 5.22 9.76
CA LEU A 199 -17.92 4.57 11.02
C LEU A 199 -17.98 5.53 12.23
N ALA A 200 -17.41 6.73 12.10
CA ALA A 200 -17.35 7.69 13.21
C ALA A 200 -18.76 8.15 13.61
N ASN A 201 -19.64 8.42 12.65
CA ASN A 201 -21.05 8.73 12.90
C ASN A 201 -21.75 7.60 13.69
N GLU A 202 -21.70 6.36 13.20
CA GLU A 202 -22.41 5.25 13.83
C GLU A 202 -21.88 4.88 15.23
N ILE A 203 -20.56 4.97 15.48
CA ILE A 203 -20.00 4.78 16.82
C ILE A 203 -20.38 5.97 17.73
N SER A 204 -20.40 7.20 17.22
CA SER A 204 -20.75 8.40 18.00
C SER A 204 -22.19 8.42 18.52
N ILE A 205 -23.12 7.76 17.83
CA ILE A 205 -24.50 7.55 18.28
C ILE A 205 -24.68 6.27 19.12
N GLY A 206 -23.58 5.56 19.42
CA GLY A 206 -23.54 4.47 20.39
C GLY A 206 -23.69 3.05 19.82
N ARG A 207 -23.46 2.81 18.52
CA ARG A 207 -23.40 1.43 17.99
C ARG A 207 -22.06 0.77 18.32
N ASP A 208 -22.08 -0.53 18.58
CA ASP A 208 -20.85 -1.33 18.73
C ASP A 208 -20.20 -1.51 17.34
N ILE A 209 -18.87 -1.35 17.27
CA ILE A 209 -18.09 -1.52 16.05
C ILE A 209 -18.28 -2.90 15.39
N LYS A 210 -18.64 -3.93 16.18
CA LYS A 210 -18.91 -5.30 15.72
C LYS A 210 -20.15 -5.39 14.83
N ASP A 211 -21.11 -4.47 14.96
CA ASP A 211 -22.34 -4.46 14.18
C ASP A 211 -22.16 -3.79 12.81
N LEU A 212 -21.09 -2.99 12.66
CA LEU A 212 -20.80 -2.13 11.48
C LEU A 212 -20.18 -2.93 10.31
N THR A 213 -20.83 -4.05 9.96
CA THR A 213 -20.25 -5.11 9.11
C THR A 213 -20.40 -4.90 7.60
N SER A 214 -21.05 -3.82 7.16
CA SER A 214 -21.45 -3.55 5.76
C SER A 214 -20.86 -2.29 5.12
N ILE A 215 -20.14 -1.45 5.89
CA ILE A 215 -19.59 -0.17 5.44
C ILE A 215 -18.69 -0.40 4.21
N ARG A 216 -18.85 0.39 3.15
CA ARG A 216 -18.06 0.23 1.91
C ARG A 216 -16.60 0.63 2.12
N GLY A 217 -15.67 -0.08 1.48
CA GLY A 217 -14.23 0.10 1.71
C GLY A 217 -13.72 -0.47 3.04
N THR A 218 -14.49 -1.31 3.72
CA THR A 218 -14.06 -1.97 4.97
C THR A 218 -13.82 -3.47 4.81
N VAL A 219 -13.07 -4.03 5.75
CA VAL A 219 -12.90 -5.46 5.96
C VAL A 219 -13.11 -5.77 7.44
N VAL A 220 -13.96 -6.77 7.72
CA VAL A 220 -14.29 -7.23 9.08
C VAL A 220 -14.05 -8.73 9.22
N ILE A 221 -13.88 -9.20 10.46
CA ILE A 221 -13.83 -10.62 10.80
C ILE A 221 -15.26 -11.12 11.10
N ARG A 222 -15.65 -12.27 10.54
CA ARG A 222 -16.90 -12.98 10.87
C ARG A 222 -16.60 -14.43 11.28
N ASP A 223 -17.50 -15.05 12.04
CA ASP A 223 -17.43 -16.50 12.35
C ASP A 223 -18.00 -17.38 11.22
N ALA A 224 -18.97 -16.85 10.47
CA ALA A 224 -19.60 -17.51 9.33
C ALA A 224 -19.97 -16.49 8.24
N ALA A 225 -20.34 -16.97 7.07
CA ALA A 225 -21.02 -16.16 6.07
C ALA A 225 -22.47 -15.84 6.53
N PRO A 226 -23.01 -14.65 6.22
CA PRO A 226 -24.39 -14.31 6.56
C PRO A 226 -25.42 -15.19 5.83
N GLY A 227 -26.50 -15.54 6.54
CA GLY A 227 -27.63 -16.28 5.97
C GLY A 227 -28.40 -15.47 4.91
N GLY A 228 -29.06 -16.16 3.98
CA GLY A 228 -29.83 -15.53 2.90
C GLY A 228 -29.01 -14.93 1.75
N TRP A 229 -27.67 -14.94 1.83
CA TRP A 229 -26.80 -14.52 0.73
C TRP A 229 -26.55 -15.65 -0.28
N VAL A 230 -26.19 -15.27 -1.52
CA VAL A 230 -25.72 -16.20 -2.55
C VAL A 230 -24.20 -16.24 -2.55
N GLU A 231 -23.64 -17.44 -2.42
CA GLU A 231 -22.21 -17.70 -2.52
C GLU A 231 -21.81 -18.00 -3.97
N VAL A 232 -20.87 -17.24 -4.52
CA VAL A 232 -20.13 -17.62 -5.73
C VAL A 232 -18.87 -18.39 -5.32
N ASP A 233 -18.84 -19.71 -5.50
CA ASP A 233 -17.67 -20.53 -5.16
C ASP A 233 -16.54 -20.32 -6.19
N SER A 234 -15.45 -19.69 -5.72
CA SER A 234 -14.19 -19.53 -6.45
C SER A 234 -13.02 -20.23 -5.73
N THR A 235 -13.31 -21.18 -4.83
CA THR A 235 -12.29 -21.94 -4.08
C THR A 235 -11.54 -22.97 -4.92
N ARG A 236 -11.91 -23.09 -6.20
CA ARG A 236 -11.32 -23.96 -7.23
C ARG A 236 -11.00 -23.09 -8.46
N ILE A 237 -9.96 -23.47 -9.19
CA ILE A 237 -9.54 -22.82 -10.44
C ILE A 237 -10.63 -22.97 -11.50
N ASP A 238 -10.82 -21.93 -12.34
CA ASP A 238 -11.73 -21.92 -13.49
C ASP A 238 -11.61 -23.22 -14.32
N TRP A 239 -12.70 -23.98 -14.44
CA TRP A 239 -12.82 -24.97 -15.52
C TRP A 239 -13.35 -24.31 -16.79
N PRO A 240 -12.96 -24.81 -17.99
CA PRO A 240 -13.69 -24.49 -19.21
C PRO A 240 -15.14 -24.95 -19.05
N GLY A 241 -16.05 -23.99 -18.88
CA GLY A 241 -17.45 -24.26 -19.10
C GLY A 241 -17.63 -24.51 -20.60
N ASN A 242 -18.17 -25.67 -20.97
CA ASN A 242 -18.64 -25.86 -22.34
C ASN A 242 -19.62 -24.73 -22.66
N ILE A 243 -19.42 -24.11 -23.82
CA ILE A 243 -20.47 -23.29 -24.43
C ILE A 243 -21.53 -24.29 -24.85
N ASP A 244 -22.63 -24.34 -24.10
CA ASP A 244 -23.83 -25.06 -24.55
C ASP A 244 -24.17 -24.51 -25.93
N LYS A 245 -24.51 -25.38 -26.89
CA LYS A 245 -24.92 -24.93 -28.22
C LYS A 245 -26.02 -23.88 -28.05
N ILE A 246 -25.77 -22.67 -28.55
CA ILE A 246 -26.84 -21.71 -28.82
C ILE A 246 -27.78 -22.44 -29.78
N SER A 247 -28.98 -22.80 -29.30
CA SER A 247 -29.96 -23.47 -30.16
C SER A 247 -30.22 -22.58 -31.36
N ASN A 248 -30.23 -23.19 -32.53
CA ASN A 248 -30.28 -22.48 -33.78
C ASN A 248 -31.62 -21.74 -33.87
N PRO A 249 -31.69 -20.43 -34.13
CA PRO A 249 -32.97 -19.74 -34.35
C PRO A 249 -33.74 -20.26 -35.58
N TYR A 250 -33.12 -21.15 -36.37
CA TYR A 250 -33.74 -21.90 -37.48
C TYR A 250 -33.86 -23.42 -37.22
N GLU A 251 -33.67 -23.91 -35.98
CA GLU A 251 -34.13 -25.24 -35.56
C GLU A 251 -35.67 -25.22 -35.46
N MET A 252 -36.33 -25.39 -36.61
CA MET A 252 -37.73 -25.79 -36.66
C MET A 252 -37.87 -27.12 -35.91
N THR A 253 -38.47 -27.09 -34.73
CA THR A 253 -38.88 -28.32 -34.05
C THR A 253 -39.99 -28.96 -34.86
N ASP A 254 -39.71 -30.07 -35.54
CA ASP A 254 -40.71 -30.78 -36.36
C ASP A 254 -41.91 -31.22 -35.50
N THR A 255 -43.00 -30.47 -35.59
CA THR A 255 -44.28 -30.76 -34.92
C THR A 255 -45.04 -31.85 -35.68
N SER A 256 -44.43 -33.03 -35.81
CA SER A 256 -44.96 -34.16 -36.61
C SER A 256 -44.72 -35.55 -35.98
N ASP A 257 -44.50 -35.62 -34.66
CA ASP A 257 -44.57 -36.87 -33.88
C ASP A 257 -45.67 -36.78 -32.81
N PRO A 258 -46.85 -37.40 -33.04
CA PRO A 258 -47.97 -37.39 -32.08
C PRO A 258 -47.71 -38.17 -30.78
N SER A 259 -46.62 -38.95 -30.67
CA SER A 259 -46.45 -39.94 -29.60
C SER A 259 -46.17 -39.39 -28.18
N LYS A 260 -45.95 -38.07 -28.04
CA LYS A 260 -45.55 -37.44 -26.76
C LYS A 260 -46.61 -36.55 -26.10
N CYS A 261 -47.85 -36.58 -26.57
CA CYS A 261 -48.98 -35.91 -25.91
C CYS A 261 -49.71 -36.84 -24.93
N SER A 262 -49.20 -36.97 -23.69
CA SER A 262 -50.06 -37.34 -22.55
C SER A 262 -49.48 -36.88 -21.19
N LYS A 263 -50.37 -36.44 -20.29
CA LYS A 263 -50.11 -35.97 -18.91
C LYS A 263 -49.57 -34.53 -18.74
N LYS A 264 -50.41 -33.56 -19.13
CA LYS A 264 -50.72 -32.43 -18.24
C LYS A 264 -52.18 -32.56 -17.79
N SER A 265 -52.41 -32.36 -16.50
CA SER A 265 -53.68 -31.92 -15.89
C SER A 265 -53.43 -31.58 -14.41
N ASP A 266 -54.04 -30.57 -13.79
CA ASP A 266 -54.70 -29.36 -14.30
C ASP A 266 -54.73 -28.30 -13.17
N ASN A 267 -55.34 -27.14 -13.44
CA ASN A 267 -55.72 -26.07 -12.51
C ASN A 267 -54.68 -24.98 -12.17
N GLU A 268 -54.52 -24.04 -13.10
CA GLU A 268 -54.82 -22.63 -12.76
C GLU A 268 -56.36 -22.51 -12.65
N GLY A 269 -56.98 -21.72 -11.80
CA GLY A 269 -56.51 -20.76 -10.80
C GLY A 269 -57.69 -19.82 -10.46
N ASP A 270 -57.59 -19.01 -9.41
CA ASP A 270 -58.44 -17.81 -9.28
C ASP A 270 -57.81 -16.83 -8.28
N GLY A 271 -58.26 -15.58 -8.24
CA GLY A 271 -57.69 -14.57 -7.35
C GLY A 271 -58.67 -13.48 -6.91
N ASN A 272 -58.47 -12.94 -5.72
CA ASN A 272 -59.06 -11.65 -5.36
C ASN A 272 -58.35 -10.90 -4.23
N ALA A 273 -58.67 -9.61 -4.20
CA ALA A 273 -58.26 -8.50 -3.33
C ALA A 273 -57.64 -8.76 -1.94
N SER A 274 -56.65 -7.90 -1.64
CA SER A 274 -56.34 -7.27 -0.34
C SER A 274 -56.24 -8.13 0.93
N ASP A 275 -55.05 -8.09 1.55
CA ASP A 275 -54.98 -7.46 2.87
C ASP A 275 -53.64 -6.71 3.06
N ASP A 276 -53.67 -5.60 3.79
CA ASP A 276 -52.49 -4.80 4.13
C ASP A 276 -52.08 -5.10 5.58
N SER A 277 -51.12 -6.02 5.76
CA SER A 277 -50.64 -6.40 7.09
C SER A 277 -49.11 -6.46 7.14
N SER A 278 -48.54 -5.59 7.97
CA SER A 278 -47.11 -5.55 8.28
C SER A 278 -46.71 -6.75 9.14
N ALA A 279 -46.41 -7.89 8.50
CA ALA A 279 -45.82 -9.03 9.17
C ALA A 279 -44.38 -8.70 9.60
N LEU A 280 -44.13 -8.74 10.92
CA LEU A 280 -42.79 -8.61 11.49
C LEU A 280 -41.90 -9.75 10.95
N VAL A 281 -40.73 -9.40 10.41
CA VAL A 281 -39.78 -10.39 9.92
C VAL A 281 -39.08 -11.03 11.10
N ASP A 282 -39.44 -12.27 11.39
CA ASP A 282 -38.81 -13.11 12.41
C ASP A 282 -37.43 -13.57 11.90
N ASP A 283 -36.36 -13.01 12.44
CA ASP A 283 -35.04 -13.04 11.79
C ASP A 283 -34.21 -14.31 12.09
N ASP A 284 -34.66 -15.11 13.08
CA ASP A 284 -34.02 -16.37 13.53
C ASP A 284 -34.32 -17.59 12.63
N ALA A 285 -35.07 -17.42 11.53
CA ALA A 285 -35.32 -18.50 10.57
C ALA A 285 -34.06 -18.80 9.70
N PRO A 286 -33.56 -20.05 9.64
CA PRO A 286 -32.32 -20.37 8.93
C PRO A 286 -32.48 -20.33 7.40
N LYS A 287 -32.31 -19.15 6.82
CA LYS A 287 -32.35 -18.86 5.36
C LYS A 287 -31.23 -19.63 4.64
N PRO A 288 -31.54 -20.56 3.70
CA PRO A 288 -30.55 -21.48 3.13
C PRO A 288 -29.53 -20.76 2.23
N LEU A 289 -28.26 -21.12 2.36
CA LEU A 289 -27.17 -20.58 1.54
C LEU A 289 -27.20 -21.18 0.12
N ARG A 290 -27.44 -20.36 -0.90
CA ARG A 290 -27.38 -20.78 -2.31
C ARG A 290 -25.94 -20.70 -2.81
N ILE A 291 -25.34 -21.84 -3.20
CA ILE A 291 -23.98 -21.89 -3.75
C ILE A 291 -24.02 -22.02 -5.28
N VAL A 292 -23.35 -21.10 -5.98
CA VAL A 292 -23.23 -21.06 -7.45
C VAL A 292 -21.74 -21.14 -7.82
N PRO A 293 -21.28 -22.19 -8.53
CA PRO A 293 -19.89 -22.27 -8.97
C PRO A 293 -19.50 -21.12 -9.91
N MET A 294 -18.33 -20.49 -9.72
CA MET A 294 -17.95 -19.28 -10.47
C MET A 294 -18.00 -19.42 -12.01
N PRO A 295 -17.66 -20.56 -12.65
CA PRO A 295 -17.82 -20.72 -14.10
C PRO A 295 -19.27 -20.78 -14.61
N LEU A 296 -20.25 -21.04 -13.72
CA LEU A 296 -21.69 -21.01 -14.04
C LEU A 296 -22.35 -19.66 -13.70
N GLN A 297 -21.64 -18.78 -13.00
CA GLN A 297 -22.12 -17.51 -12.47
C GLN A 297 -22.77 -16.59 -13.53
N GLY A 298 -22.37 -16.69 -14.79
CA GLY A 298 -22.95 -15.93 -15.91
C GLY A 298 -24.25 -16.49 -16.51
N LYS A 299 -24.69 -17.69 -16.11
CA LYS A 299 -25.97 -18.30 -16.53
C LYS A 299 -27.12 -18.00 -15.54
N GLU A 300 -26.81 -17.37 -14.42
CA GLU A 300 -27.72 -17.16 -13.28
C GLU A 300 -28.06 -15.67 -13.11
N LYS A 301 -29.31 -15.38 -12.76
CA LYS A 301 -29.72 -14.03 -12.32
C LYS A 301 -29.30 -13.85 -10.86
N LEU A 302 -28.21 -13.12 -10.65
CA LEU A 302 -27.64 -12.84 -9.33
C LEU A 302 -27.76 -11.35 -9.00
N ASP A 303 -28.38 -11.05 -7.87
CA ASP A 303 -28.41 -9.70 -7.30
C ASP A 303 -27.03 -9.33 -6.71
N PRO A 304 -26.38 -8.25 -7.17
CA PRO A 304 -25.11 -7.79 -6.60
C PRO A 304 -25.16 -7.43 -5.12
N ALA A 305 -26.32 -7.02 -4.58
CA ALA A 305 -26.43 -6.60 -3.17
C ALA A 305 -26.43 -7.77 -2.18
N THR A 306 -26.86 -8.96 -2.60
CA THR A 306 -26.94 -10.19 -1.79
C THR A 306 -26.00 -11.31 -2.26
N THR A 307 -25.06 -11.03 -3.18
CA THR A 307 -24.09 -12.02 -3.69
C THR A 307 -22.66 -11.71 -3.25
N TYR A 308 -21.97 -12.68 -2.64
CA TYR A 308 -20.53 -12.60 -2.34
C TYR A 308 -19.73 -13.65 -3.12
N ILE A 309 -18.41 -13.47 -3.24
CA ILE A 309 -17.50 -14.44 -3.89
C ILE A 309 -16.57 -15.07 -2.85
N ARG A 310 -16.57 -16.41 -2.74
CA ARG A 310 -15.66 -17.14 -1.87
C ARG A 310 -14.32 -17.41 -2.54
N LEU A 311 -13.28 -16.73 -2.04
CA LEU A 311 -11.89 -16.99 -2.42
C LEU A 311 -11.37 -18.30 -1.81
N PRO A 312 -10.36 -18.96 -2.41
CA PRO A 312 -9.67 -20.08 -1.77
C PRO A 312 -9.07 -19.66 -0.42
N SER A 313 -9.20 -20.53 0.61
CA SER A 313 -8.77 -20.22 1.98
C SER A 313 -7.26 -19.99 2.10
N PHE A 314 -6.85 -19.33 3.19
CA PHE A 314 -5.45 -19.10 3.54
C PHE A 314 -4.59 -20.38 3.46
N GLU A 315 -5.11 -21.51 3.96
CA GLU A 315 -4.42 -22.81 4.01
C GLU A 315 -4.30 -23.46 2.63
N LYS A 316 -5.14 -23.06 1.66
CA LYS A 316 -5.03 -23.45 0.25
C LYS A 316 -4.03 -22.57 -0.49
N VAL A 317 -4.16 -21.24 -0.41
CA VAL A 317 -3.30 -20.31 -1.18
C VAL A 317 -1.85 -20.28 -0.70
N SER A 318 -1.58 -20.56 0.59
CA SER A 318 -0.23 -20.71 1.14
C SER A 318 0.50 -22.00 0.71
N LYS A 319 -0.24 -22.99 0.18
CA LYS A 319 0.29 -24.30 -0.25
C LYS A 319 0.19 -24.55 -1.75
N ASN A 320 -0.63 -23.79 -2.46
CA ASN A 320 -0.87 -23.93 -3.89
C ASN A 320 -0.74 -22.55 -4.57
N PRO A 321 0.40 -22.26 -5.22
CA PRO A 321 0.62 -20.95 -5.84
C PRO A 321 -0.29 -20.65 -7.03
N ILE A 322 -0.88 -21.67 -7.69
CA ILE A 322 -1.85 -21.45 -8.77
C ILE A 322 -3.20 -20.98 -8.18
N LEU A 323 -3.62 -21.52 -7.03
CA LEU A 323 -4.78 -21.00 -6.29
C LEU A 323 -4.53 -19.58 -5.74
N TYR A 324 -3.29 -19.24 -5.37
CA TYR A 324 -2.92 -17.86 -5.03
C TYR A 324 -3.11 -16.91 -6.22
N ALA A 325 -2.59 -17.27 -7.40
CA ALA A 325 -2.74 -16.46 -8.60
C ALA A 325 -4.20 -16.32 -9.05
N HIS A 326 -4.99 -17.39 -8.91
CA HIS A 326 -6.45 -17.36 -9.14
C HIS A 326 -7.17 -16.43 -8.16
N ALA A 327 -6.86 -16.51 -6.86
CA ALA A 327 -7.44 -15.61 -5.85
C ALA A 327 -7.09 -14.14 -6.11
N SER A 328 -5.83 -13.86 -6.49
CA SER A 328 -5.40 -12.50 -6.89
C SER A 328 -6.17 -12.02 -8.12
N ARG A 329 -6.27 -12.82 -9.19
CA ARG A 329 -7.04 -12.48 -10.39
C ARG A 329 -8.49 -12.10 -10.06
N VAL A 330 -9.16 -12.88 -9.22
CA VAL A 330 -10.55 -12.63 -8.82
C VAL A 330 -10.66 -11.31 -8.04
N LEU A 331 -9.75 -11.02 -7.10
CA LEU A 331 -9.73 -9.75 -6.36
C LEU A 331 -9.63 -8.53 -7.30
N HIS A 332 -8.78 -8.57 -8.32
CA HIS A 332 -8.61 -7.44 -9.24
C HIS A 332 -9.80 -7.25 -10.20
N LEU A 333 -10.59 -8.30 -10.45
CA LEU A 333 -11.85 -8.20 -11.21
C LEU A 333 -12.99 -7.55 -10.39
N GLU A 334 -12.86 -7.47 -9.06
CA GLU A 334 -13.76 -6.73 -8.15
C GLU A 334 -13.22 -5.32 -7.80
N ALA A 335 -12.30 -4.75 -8.60
CA ALA A 335 -11.74 -3.41 -8.34
C ALA A 335 -12.63 -2.23 -8.81
N ASN A 336 -13.81 -2.47 -9.38
CA ASN A 336 -14.73 -1.42 -9.83
C ASN A 336 -15.87 -1.19 -8.80
N PRO A 337 -15.93 -0.05 -8.09
CA PRO A 337 -16.93 0.17 -7.04
C PRO A 337 -18.39 0.01 -7.52
N ASN A 338 -18.70 0.27 -8.79
CA ASN A 338 -20.06 0.15 -9.31
C ASN A 338 -20.55 -1.30 -9.56
N ASN A 339 -19.66 -2.30 -9.63
CA ASN A 339 -20.06 -3.70 -9.84
C ASN A 339 -19.27 -4.74 -9.03
N ALA A 340 -18.35 -4.30 -8.18
CA ALA A 340 -17.62 -5.13 -7.24
C ALA A 340 -18.56 -5.82 -6.25
N ARG A 341 -18.38 -7.12 -6.08
CA ARG A 341 -19.05 -7.90 -5.03
C ARG A 341 -18.18 -7.98 -3.79
N THR A 342 -18.83 -8.27 -2.67
CA THR A 342 -18.15 -8.67 -1.44
C THR A 342 -17.26 -9.89 -1.70
N LEU A 343 -16.03 -9.88 -1.19
CA LEU A 343 -15.16 -11.07 -1.18
C LEU A 343 -15.17 -11.68 0.23
N ILE A 344 -15.27 -13.00 0.32
CA ILE A 344 -15.07 -13.74 1.58
C ILE A 344 -13.87 -14.70 1.45
N GLN A 345 -13.02 -14.78 2.47
CA GLN A 345 -11.91 -15.74 2.52
C GLN A 345 -11.77 -16.34 3.90
N LYS A 346 -11.66 -17.68 3.98
CA LYS A 346 -11.46 -18.39 5.24
C LYS A 346 -10.00 -18.36 5.71
N HIS A 347 -9.79 -18.09 6.99
CA HIS A 347 -8.50 -18.12 7.69
C HIS A 347 -8.69 -18.92 9.00
N GLY A 348 -8.34 -20.20 8.98
CA GLY A 348 -8.57 -21.13 10.08
C GLY A 348 -10.07 -21.31 10.38
N THR A 349 -10.50 -20.87 11.56
CA THR A 349 -11.90 -20.91 12.01
C THR A 349 -12.71 -19.67 11.65
N LYS A 350 -12.07 -18.55 11.29
CA LYS A 350 -12.73 -17.27 10.98
C LYS A 350 -12.83 -17.02 9.47
N GLU A 351 -13.76 -16.17 9.07
CA GLU A 351 -13.93 -15.64 7.72
C GLU A 351 -13.52 -14.16 7.69
N ILE A 352 -12.72 -13.78 6.69
CA ILE A 352 -12.43 -12.39 6.33
C ILE A 352 -13.49 -11.93 5.34
N TRP A 353 -14.27 -10.92 5.69
CA TRP A 353 -15.34 -10.34 4.89
C TRP A 353 -14.94 -8.96 4.38
N VAL A 354 -14.68 -8.85 3.08
CA VAL A 354 -14.26 -7.62 2.38
C VAL A 354 -15.49 -7.01 1.72
N ASN A 355 -16.00 -5.91 2.27
CA ASN A 355 -17.07 -5.14 1.66
C ASN A 355 -16.58 -4.49 0.34
N PRO A 356 -17.46 -4.21 -0.64
CA PRO A 356 -17.07 -3.59 -1.91
C PRO A 356 -16.32 -2.25 -1.75
N PRO A 357 -15.46 -1.84 -2.70
CA PRO A 357 -14.68 -0.60 -2.61
C PRO A 357 -15.54 0.64 -2.37
N PRO A 358 -14.99 1.70 -1.74
CA PRO A 358 -15.73 2.94 -1.51
C PRO A 358 -16.15 3.58 -2.84
N ILE A 359 -17.28 4.29 -2.83
CA ILE A 359 -17.67 5.12 -3.98
C ILE A 359 -16.68 6.31 -4.03
N PRO A 360 -16.08 6.63 -5.19
CA PRO A 360 -15.16 7.75 -5.34
C PRO A 360 -15.75 9.08 -4.83
N LEU A 361 -14.90 10.03 -4.45
CA LEU A 361 -15.33 11.40 -4.15
C LEU A 361 -15.67 12.14 -5.45
N GLU A 362 -16.79 12.85 -5.48
CA GLU A 362 -17.12 13.79 -6.54
C GLU A 362 -16.30 15.10 -6.35
N THR A 363 -16.26 15.96 -7.38
CA THR A 363 -15.32 17.12 -7.43
C THR A 363 -15.45 18.06 -6.23
N GLU A 364 -16.69 18.36 -5.80
CA GLU A 364 -16.96 19.27 -4.67
C GLU A 364 -16.49 18.68 -3.33
N GLU A 365 -16.57 17.36 -3.16
CA GLU A 365 -16.18 16.66 -1.94
C GLU A 365 -14.66 16.56 -1.80
N ILE A 366 -13.95 16.24 -2.90
CA ILE A 366 -12.48 16.23 -2.90
C ILE A 366 -11.92 17.64 -2.73
N ASP A 367 -12.54 18.66 -3.34
CA ASP A 367 -12.17 20.06 -3.08
C ASP A 367 -12.35 20.41 -1.60
N GLY A 368 -13.49 20.07 -0.99
CA GLY A 368 -13.74 20.26 0.44
C GLY A 368 -12.67 19.63 1.34
N VAL A 369 -12.17 18.43 1.01
CA VAL A 369 -11.09 17.74 1.75
C VAL A 369 -9.72 18.42 1.58
N PHE A 370 -9.43 19.00 0.41
CA PHE A 370 -8.16 19.70 0.16
C PHE A 370 -8.16 21.17 0.61
N ASP A 371 -9.33 21.81 0.69
CA ASP A 371 -9.52 23.19 1.16
C ASP A 371 -9.57 23.32 2.71
N LEU A 372 -9.45 22.22 3.45
CA LEU A 372 -9.37 22.21 4.91
C LEU A 372 -8.16 23.04 5.44
N THR A 373 -8.20 23.34 6.74
CA THR A 373 -7.34 24.30 7.45
C THR A 373 -5.92 23.79 7.76
N TYR A 374 -5.23 23.23 6.76
CA TYR A 374 -3.85 22.75 6.88
C TYR A 374 -2.85 23.89 7.15
N GLN A 375 -1.95 23.69 8.11
CA GLN A 375 -0.84 24.61 8.41
C GLN A 375 0.29 24.58 7.36
N ARG A 376 0.30 23.55 6.49
CA ARG A 376 1.32 23.26 5.46
C ARG A 376 2.77 23.23 5.99
N LYS A 377 2.96 22.84 7.26
CA LYS A 377 4.27 22.76 7.92
C LYS A 377 4.33 21.60 8.92
N PRO A 378 5.53 21.12 9.31
CA PRO A 378 5.69 20.15 10.39
C PRO A 378 5.13 20.65 11.73
N HIS A 379 4.77 19.74 12.63
CA HIS A 379 4.34 20.10 13.98
C HIS A 379 5.44 20.89 14.73
N PRO A 380 5.12 21.95 15.52
CA PRO A 380 6.13 22.82 16.14
C PRO A 380 7.11 22.08 17.06
N LYS A 381 6.70 20.95 17.66
CA LYS A 381 7.54 20.14 18.56
C LYS A 381 8.86 19.64 17.94
N TYR A 382 8.98 19.64 16.62
CA TYR A 382 10.22 19.27 15.94
C TYR A 382 11.25 20.41 15.83
N ASN A 383 10.87 21.66 16.13
CA ASN A 383 11.72 22.85 15.94
C ASN A 383 12.26 22.90 14.49
N ASP A 384 13.53 23.26 14.28
CA ASP A 384 14.18 23.33 12.96
C ASP A 384 14.55 21.94 12.35
N ALA A 385 13.97 20.83 12.82
CA ALA A 385 14.33 19.51 12.35
C ALA A 385 13.84 19.23 10.92
N LYS A 386 14.80 19.16 9.99
CA LYS A 386 14.57 18.85 8.58
C LYS A 386 13.88 17.49 8.39
N ILE A 387 12.69 17.45 7.81
CA ILE A 387 11.98 16.23 7.39
C ILE A 387 12.10 16.10 5.86
N PRO A 388 12.89 15.15 5.31
CA PRO A 388 13.15 15.08 3.87
C PRO A 388 11.91 14.97 2.98
N ALA A 389 10.88 14.24 3.42
CA ALA A 389 9.62 14.12 2.69
C ALA A 389 8.91 15.46 2.54
N PHE A 390 8.83 16.26 3.62
CA PHE A 390 8.21 17.60 3.59
C PHE A 390 8.93 18.54 2.62
N ASP A 391 10.27 18.56 2.64
CA ASP A 391 11.06 19.42 1.75
C ASP A 391 10.84 19.14 0.26
N MET A 392 10.52 17.89 -0.11
CA MET A 392 10.19 17.53 -1.50
C MET A 392 8.79 17.99 -1.92
N ILE A 393 7.81 18.00 -0.99
CA ILE A 393 6.38 18.17 -1.30
C ILE A 393 5.79 19.54 -0.93
N ARG A 394 6.47 20.36 -0.13
CA ARG A 394 5.90 21.63 0.40
C ARG A 394 5.41 22.63 -0.67
N PHE A 395 6.01 22.59 -1.86
CA PHE A 395 5.64 23.39 -3.03
C PHE A 395 4.99 22.56 -4.16
N SER A 396 4.53 21.35 -3.86
CA SER A 396 3.75 20.49 -4.75
C SER A 396 2.25 20.67 -4.48
N VAL A 397 1.44 20.52 -5.53
CA VAL A 397 -0.03 20.51 -5.47
C VAL A 397 -0.54 19.25 -6.16
N ASN A 398 -1.40 18.50 -5.47
CA ASN A 398 -2.05 17.32 -6.03
C ASN A 398 -3.42 17.69 -6.63
N ILE A 399 -3.63 17.40 -7.91
CA ILE A 399 -4.83 17.78 -8.68
C ILE A 399 -5.86 16.63 -8.79
N MET A 400 -5.45 15.39 -8.51
CA MET A 400 -6.31 14.20 -8.65
C MET A 400 -5.87 12.98 -7.82
N ARG A 401 -6.80 12.04 -7.60
CA ARG A 401 -6.51 10.70 -7.05
C ARG A 401 -7.02 9.58 -7.96
N GLY A 402 -6.44 8.39 -7.83
CA GLY A 402 -6.77 7.19 -8.58
C GLY A 402 -5.97 7.05 -9.90
N CYS A 403 -6.03 5.85 -10.49
CA CYS A 403 -5.34 5.56 -11.76
C CYS A 403 -6.04 4.41 -12.50
N PHE A 404 -6.43 4.62 -13.76
CA PHE A 404 -6.96 3.55 -14.64
C PHE A 404 -5.88 2.80 -15.44
N GLY A 405 -4.60 3.09 -15.17
CA GLY A 405 -3.45 2.59 -15.91
C GLY A 405 -3.29 1.07 -15.84
N GLY A 406 -3.62 0.45 -14.71
CA GLY A 406 -3.63 -1.01 -14.51
C GLY A 406 -2.25 -1.68 -14.60
N CYS A 407 -1.16 -0.94 -14.35
CA CYS A 407 0.20 -1.48 -14.43
C CYS A 407 0.45 -2.47 -13.28
N THR A 408 0.81 -3.72 -13.60
CA THR A 408 0.67 -4.87 -12.69
C THR A 408 1.59 -4.86 -11.46
N PHE A 409 2.69 -4.10 -11.49
CA PHE A 409 3.60 -3.89 -10.37
C PHE A 409 3.20 -2.73 -9.46
N CYS A 410 2.31 -1.86 -9.94
CA CYS A 410 1.74 -0.74 -9.20
C CYS A 410 0.57 -1.20 -8.33
N SER A 411 0.29 -0.48 -7.25
CA SER A 411 -0.80 -0.76 -6.30
C SER A 411 -1.78 0.42 -6.11
N ILE A 412 -1.66 1.45 -6.95
CA ILE A 412 -2.51 2.66 -6.88
C ILE A 412 -3.97 2.32 -7.21
N THR A 413 -4.22 1.46 -8.21
CA THR A 413 -5.57 1.01 -8.59
C THR A 413 -6.28 0.30 -7.42
N GLU A 414 -5.52 -0.42 -6.59
CA GLU A 414 -5.96 -1.25 -5.47
C GLU A 414 -6.02 -0.49 -4.13
N HIS A 415 -5.52 0.75 -4.09
CA HIS A 415 -5.45 1.62 -2.90
C HIS A 415 -6.20 2.95 -3.05
N GLU A 416 -6.03 3.70 -4.14
CA GLU A 416 -6.78 4.94 -4.41
C GLU A 416 -8.02 4.70 -5.30
N GLY A 417 -8.00 3.61 -6.08
CA GLY A 417 -9.09 3.20 -6.97
C GLY A 417 -8.80 3.45 -8.46
N ARG A 418 -9.62 2.83 -9.30
CA ARG A 418 -9.52 2.86 -10.77
C ARG A 418 -10.16 4.06 -11.46
N VAL A 419 -10.89 4.90 -10.72
CA VAL A 419 -11.67 6.04 -11.22
C VAL A 419 -10.94 7.31 -10.83
N ILE A 420 -10.77 8.25 -11.77
CA ILE A 420 -10.05 9.49 -11.48
C ILE A 420 -10.98 10.44 -10.75
N GLN A 421 -10.59 10.80 -9.52
CA GLN A 421 -11.21 11.81 -8.69
C GLN A 421 -10.42 13.10 -8.91
N SER A 422 -10.99 14.08 -9.60
CA SER A 422 -10.32 15.33 -9.97
C SER A 422 -10.86 16.49 -9.17
N ARG A 423 -9.98 17.38 -8.72
CA ARG A 423 -10.35 18.66 -8.08
C ARG A 423 -10.85 19.68 -9.09
N SER A 424 -11.58 20.70 -8.67
CA SER A 424 -11.83 21.86 -9.55
C SER A 424 -10.52 22.58 -9.87
N GLN A 425 -10.52 23.31 -10.98
CA GLN A 425 -9.38 24.19 -11.28
C GLN A 425 -9.28 25.28 -10.20
N GLU A 426 -10.42 25.73 -9.67
CA GLU A 426 -10.57 26.77 -8.68
C GLU A 426 -9.92 26.41 -7.34
N SER A 427 -10.16 25.21 -6.79
CA SER A 427 -9.47 24.73 -5.57
C SER A 427 -7.96 24.59 -5.79
N VAL A 428 -7.53 24.07 -6.94
CA VAL A 428 -6.10 23.92 -7.26
C VAL A 428 -5.40 25.28 -7.40
N LEU A 429 -6.01 26.24 -8.08
CA LEU A 429 -5.48 27.61 -8.22
C LEU A 429 -5.42 28.30 -6.84
N LYS A 430 -6.47 28.16 -6.03
CA LYS A 430 -6.54 28.65 -4.64
C LYS A 430 -5.44 28.03 -3.77
N GLU A 431 -5.10 26.75 -3.94
CA GLU A 431 -3.97 26.14 -3.22
C GLU A 431 -2.61 26.75 -3.66
N ILE A 432 -2.41 26.99 -4.96
CA ILE A 432 -1.20 27.66 -5.48
C ILE A 432 -1.05 29.07 -4.89
N GLU A 433 -2.16 29.82 -4.74
CA GLU A 433 -2.15 31.12 -4.05
C GLU A 433 -1.85 30.97 -2.54
N ASN A 434 -2.44 29.99 -1.86
CA ASN A 434 -2.09 29.70 -0.45
C ASN A 434 -0.60 29.32 -0.29
N ILE A 435 0.00 28.61 -1.25
CA ILE A 435 1.45 28.33 -1.25
C ILE A 435 2.24 29.63 -1.40
N ARG A 436 1.88 30.47 -2.37
CA ARG A 436 2.50 31.78 -2.62
C ARG A 436 2.51 32.67 -1.39
N ASP A 437 1.38 32.75 -0.70
CA ASP A 437 1.14 33.77 0.34
C ASP A 437 1.46 33.28 1.76
N LYS A 438 1.41 31.96 2.03
CA LYS A 438 1.53 31.41 3.40
C LYS A 438 2.71 30.47 3.62
N THR A 439 3.31 29.89 2.56
CA THR A 439 4.35 28.85 2.76
C THR A 439 5.76 29.46 2.81
N PRO A 440 6.51 29.31 3.93
CA PRO A 440 7.83 29.93 4.08
C PRO A 440 8.84 29.52 2.99
N GLY A 441 9.62 30.48 2.52
CA GLY A 441 10.68 30.26 1.54
C GLY A 441 10.21 29.96 0.11
N PHE A 442 8.94 30.25 -0.24
CA PHE A 442 8.47 30.14 -1.62
C PHE A 442 9.22 31.10 -2.55
N THR A 443 9.79 30.57 -3.64
CA THR A 443 10.64 31.34 -4.56
C THR A 443 9.91 31.84 -5.82
N GLY A 444 8.62 31.52 -5.96
CA GLY A 444 7.87 31.66 -7.21
C GLY A 444 7.90 30.41 -8.10
N THR A 445 8.28 29.24 -7.59
CA THR A 445 8.28 27.98 -8.34
C THR A 445 7.43 26.92 -7.64
N ILE A 446 6.36 26.47 -8.28
CA ILE A 446 5.65 25.24 -7.90
C ILE A 446 6.49 24.05 -8.40
N SER A 447 6.85 23.14 -7.48
CA SER A 447 7.81 22.05 -7.75
C SER A 447 7.19 20.88 -8.51
N ASP A 448 5.88 20.67 -8.33
CA ASP A 448 5.08 19.73 -9.11
C ASP A 448 3.60 20.14 -9.07
N LEU A 449 2.93 20.11 -10.22
CA LEU A 449 1.48 20.24 -10.36
C LEU A 449 0.98 18.97 -11.05
N GLY A 450 0.48 18.01 -10.26
CA GLY A 450 0.33 16.64 -10.73
C GLY A 450 -0.41 15.74 -9.75
N GLY A 451 0.01 14.48 -9.65
CA GLY A 451 -0.68 13.44 -8.89
C GLY A 451 -0.19 12.04 -9.29
N PRO A 452 -0.98 10.97 -9.05
CA PRO A 452 -0.62 9.58 -9.44
C PRO A 452 -0.21 9.42 -10.90
N THR A 453 -0.75 10.26 -11.80
CA THR A 453 -0.28 10.46 -13.17
C THR A 453 -0.71 11.87 -13.60
N ALA A 454 0.23 12.74 -13.97
CA ALA A 454 -0.04 14.16 -14.22
C ALA A 454 -1.06 14.42 -15.34
N ASN A 455 -1.11 13.54 -16.35
CA ASN A 455 -1.96 13.70 -17.53
C ASN A 455 -3.26 12.86 -17.49
N MET A 456 -3.76 12.48 -16.30
CA MET A 456 -5.06 11.82 -16.14
C MET A 456 -6.17 12.75 -15.61
N TYR A 457 -5.87 14.02 -15.34
CA TYR A 457 -6.83 14.98 -14.77
C TYR A 457 -8.09 15.15 -15.65
N HIS A 458 -9.26 14.94 -15.05
CA HIS A 458 -10.59 14.79 -15.68
C HIS A 458 -10.74 13.65 -16.73
N LEU A 459 -9.73 12.82 -16.98
CA LEU A 459 -9.86 11.68 -17.91
C LEU A 459 -10.68 10.55 -17.27
N ASN A 460 -11.92 10.37 -17.73
CA ASN A 460 -12.83 9.33 -17.27
C ASN A 460 -13.48 8.58 -18.44
N CYS A 461 -14.44 7.69 -18.16
CA CYS A 461 -15.21 7.01 -19.20
C CYS A 461 -16.20 7.98 -19.85
N LYS A 462 -16.46 7.83 -21.15
CA LYS A 462 -17.45 8.64 -21.90
C LYS A 462 -18.91 8.38 -21.49
N ASP A 463 -19.16 7.28 -20.77
CA ASP A 463 -20.49 6.83 -20.37
C ASP A 463 -20.41 6.10 -19.02
N ASP A 464 -21.18 6.57 -18.04
CA ASP A 464 -21.22 6.03 -16.67
C ASP A 464 -21.91 4.65 -16.58
N THR A 465 -22.77 4.28 -17.54
CA THR A 465 -23.38 2.94 -17.63
C THR A 465 -22.37 1.92 -18.18
N ILE A 466 -21.54 2.30 -19.15
CA ILE A 466 -20.41 1.49 -19.60
C ILE A 466 -19.39 1.36 -18.47
N GLN A 467 -19.09 2.46 -17.76
CA GLN A 467 -18.20 2.41 -16.59
C GLN A 467 -18.78 1.50 -15.50
N SER A 468 -20.09 1.57 -15.21
CA SER A 468 -20.71 0.80 -14.13
C SER A 468 -20.61 -0.70 -14.33
N HIS A 469 -20.59 -1.20 -15.56
CA HIS A 469 -20.47 -2.64 -15.86
C HIS A 469 -19.04 -3.08 -16.22
N CYS A 470 -18.07 -2.15 -16.32
CA CYS A 470 -16.72 -2.47 -16.78
C CYS A 470 -15.92 -3.31 -15.77
N ARG A 471 -15.27 -4.37 -16.26
CA ARG A 471 -14.36 -5.26 -15.49
C ARG A 471 -12.99 -5.47 -16.14
N LYS A 472 -12.59 -4.60 -17.08
CA LYS A 472 -11.22 -4.59 -17.65
C LYS A 472 -10.20 -4.19 -16.58
N LEU A 473 -9.05 -4.86 -16.53
CA LEU A 473 -7.96 -4.54 -15.58
C LEU A 473 -7.27 -3.20 -15.87
N SER A 474 -7.22 -2.78 -17.14
CA SER A 474 -6.69 -1.47 -17.58
C SER A 474 -7.64 -0.83 -18.59
N CYS A 475 -7.63 0.50 -18.68
CA CYS A 475 -8.29 1.25 -19.75
C CYS A 475 -7.37 1.59 -20.93
N VAL A 476 -6.07 1.28 -20.82
CA VAL A 476 -5.01 1.71 -21.76
C VAL A 476 -4.15 0.56 -22.32
N TYR A 477 -4.38 -0.68 -21.89
CA TYR A 477 -3.69 -1.87 -22.38
C TYR A 477 -4.70 -3.00 -22.68
N PRO A 478 -4.51 -3.82 -23.74
CA PRO A 478 -3.42 -3.80 -24.72
C PRO A 478 -3.50 -2.65 -25.73
N VAL A 479 -4.68 -2.04 -25.86
CA VAL A 479 -4.93 -0.83 -26.64
C VAL A 479 -5.78 0.14 -25.82
N ILE A 480 -5.71 1.42 -26.14
CA ILE A 480 -6.49 2.47 -25.47
C ILE A 480 -7.98 2.25 -25.74
N CYS A 481 -8.78 2.26 -24.69
CA CYS A 481 -10.20 1.93 -24.79
C CYS A 481 -10.96 3.05 -25.52
N SER A 482 -11.71 2.71 -26.57
CA SER A 482 -12.55 3.66 -27.34
C SER A 482 -13.51 4.48 -26.49
N ASN A 483 -13.95 3.93 -25.36
CA ASN A 483 -14.85 4.57 -24.39
C ASN A 483 -14.14 5.42 -23.33
N LEU A 484 -12.81 5.57 -23.38
CA LEU A 484 -12.04 6.48 -22.52
C LEU A 484 -12.01 7.89 -23.15
N VAL A 485 -12.07 8.93 -22.31
CA VAL A 485 -11.75 10.32 -22.71
C VAL A 485 -10.22 10.47 -22.70
N THR A 486 -9.66 10.98 -23.80
CA THR A 486 -8.20 11.17 -24.00
C THR A 486 -7.85 12.62 -24.38
N ASP A 487 -8.80 13.53 -24.22
CA ASP A 487 -8.62 14.98 -24.40
C ASP A 487 -8.06 15.59 -23.12
N HIS A 488 -6.88 16.21 -23.19
CA HIS A 488 -6.24 16.82 -22.03
C HIS A 488 -6.55 18.32 -21.91
N SER A 489 -7.53 18.85 -22.64
CA SER A 489 -7.94 20.27 -22.61
C SER A 489 -8.08 20.84 -21.19
N GLN A 490 -8.64 20.08 -20.25
CA GLN A 490 -8.76 20.45 -18.84
C GLN A 490 -7.40 20.60 -18.14
N THR A 491 -6.44 19.71 -18.42
CA THR A 491 -5.08 19.76 -17.87
C THR A 491 -4.33 20.97 -18.45
N THR A 492 -4.39 21.14 -19.77
CA THR A 492 -3.79 22.25 -20.51
C THR A 492 -4.36 23.61 -20.07
N SER A 493 -5.68 23.70 -19.84
CA SER A 493 -6.36 24.90 -19.33
C SER A 493 -5.90 25.26 -17.91
N LEU A 494 -5.89 24.27 -16.99
CA LEU A 494 -5.39 24.44 -15.62
C LEU A 494 -3.93 24.93 -15.62
N TYR A 495 -3.07 24.31 -16.42
CA TYR A 495 -1.66 24.70 -16.55
C TYR A 495 -1.48 26.15 -17.02
N ARG A 496 -2.27 26.60 -18.00
CA ARG A 496 -2.27 28.00 -18.48
C ARG A 496 -2.75 28.98 -17.41
N ARG A 497 -3.92 28.74 -16.81
CA ARG A 497 -4.48 29.60 -15.74
C ARG A 497 -3.53 29.71 -14.55
N ALA A 498 -2.89 28.60 -14.17
CA ALA A 498 -1.96 28.59 -13.05
C ALA A 498 -0.67 29.38 -13.34
N ARG A 499 -0.20 29.42 -14.60
CA ARG A 499 0.92 30.27 -15.02
C ARG A 499 0.62 31.78 -14.97
N GLU A 500 -0.65 32.16 -15.00
CA GLU A 500 -1.09 33.57 -14.96
C GLU A 500 -1.20 34.12 -13.53
N ILE A 501 -1.09 33.26 -12.50
CA ILE A 501 -1.11 33.66 -11.09
C ILE A 501 0.08 34.58 -10.78
N LYS A 502 -0.22 35.84 -10.46
CA LYS A 502 0.79 36.84 -10.07
C LYS A 502 1.63 36.32 -8.89
N GLY A 503 2.95 36.43 -9.00
CA GLY A 503 3.92 35.92 -8.04
C GLY A 503 4.45 34.51 -8.35
N VAL A 504 3.71 33.70 -9.12
CA VAL A 504 4.22 32.45 -9.68
C VAL A 504 5.06 32.78 -10.92
N LYS A 505 6.28 32.25 -10.97
CA LYS A 505 7.26 32.46 -12.06
C LYS A 505 7.40 31.20 -12.93
N ARG A 506 7.20 30.02 -12.33
CA ARG A 506 7.30 28.70 -12.97
C ARG A 506 6.36 27.71 -12.28
N ILE A 507 5.80 26.81 -13.08
CA ILE A 507 5.11 25.61 -12.61
C ILE A 507 5.77 24.43 -13.31
N LEU A 508 6.32 23.51 -12.54
CA LEU A 508 6.94 22.31 -13.06
C LEU A 508 5.98 21.12 -13.00
N VAL A 509 6.18 20.16 -13.90
CA VAL A 509 5.59 18.82 -13.81
C VAL A 509 6.75 17.85 -13.60
N ALA A 510 6.83 17.29 -12.40
CA ALA A 510 7.80 16.30 -11.94
C ALA A 510 7.15 14.93 -11.65
N SER A 511 5.83 14.90 -11.48
CA SER A 511 4.97 13.72 -11.52
C SER A 511 5.16 12.92 -12.81
N GLY A 512 4.95 11.60 -12.74
CA GLY A 512 4.97 10.72 -13.91
C GLY A 512 3.78 10.96 -14.85
N LEU A 513 3.97 10.67 -16.14
CA LEU A 513 2.91 10.77 -17.15
C LEU A 513 2.82 9.50 -18.02
N ARG A 514 1.63 9.23 -18.57
CA ARG A 514 1.38 8.19 -19.56
C ARG A 514 1.62 8.77 -20.95
N TYR A 515 2.80 8.48 -21.49
CA TYR A 515 3.24 8.93 -22.81
C TYR A 515 2.34 8.39 -23.94
N ASP A 516 1.81 7.19 -23.74
CA ASP A 516 0.83 6.52 -24.60
C ASP A 516 -0.51 7.26 -24.70
N LEU A 517 -0.93 7.99 -23.64
CA LEU A 517 -2.03 8.94 -23.73
C LEU A 517 -1.57 10.26 -24.35
N ALA A 518 -0.40 10.77 -23.96
CA ALA A 518 0.09 12.09 -24.37
C ALA A 518 0.36 12.19 -25.89
N VAL A 519 0.76 11.11 -26.56
CA VAL A 519 0.94 11.09 -28.03
C VAL A 519 -0.38 11.39 -28.78
N LEU A 520 -1.54 11.07 -28.20
CA LEU A 520 -2.84 11.38 -28.81
C LEU A 520 -3.18 12.88 -28.80
N ASP A 521 -2.46 13.69 -28.01
CA ASP A 521 -2.75 15.10 -27.77
C ASP A 521 -1.49 15.96 -27.95
N HIS A 522 -1.28 16.39 -29.21
CA HIS A 522 -0.13 17.23 -29.56
C HIS A 522 -0.14 18.60 -28.87
N GLU A 523 -1.31 19.14 -28.48
CA GLU A 523 -1.38 20.42 -27.79
C GLU A 523 -0.88 20.30 -26.34
N TYR A 524 -1.28 19.23 -25.65
CA TYR A 524 -0.78 18.91 -24.32
C TYR A 524 0.74 18.74 -24.30
N VAL A 525 1.32 17.99 -25.25
CA VAL A 525 2.78 17.82 -25.33
C VAL A 525 3.47 19.14 -25.64
N GLN A 526 2.88 20.00 -26.48
CA GLN A 526 3.40 21.34 -26.75
C GLN A 526 3.43 22.20 -25.48
N GLU A 527 2.31 22.31 -24.76
CA GLU A 527 2.22 23.09 -23.51
C GLU A 527 3.23 22.59 -22.45
N LEU A 528 3.22 21.27 -22.19
CA LEU A 528 4.08 20.60 -21.23
C LEU A 528 5.57 20.88 -21.49
N VAL A 529 6.04 20.67 -22.72
CA VAL A 529 7.45 20.82 -23.07
C VAL A 529 7.85 22.30 -23.15
N SER A 530 7.00 23.14 -23.78
CA SER A 530 7.28 24.57 -23.91
C SER A 530 7.33 25.30 -22.57
N HIS A 531 6.54 24.90 -21.57
CA HIS A 531 6.40 25.68 -20.33
C HIS A 531 6.76 24.95 -19.04
N HIS A 532 6.44 23.66 -18.90
CA HIS A 532 6.44 22.96 -17.60
C HIS A 532 7.62 22.00 -17.37
N VAL A 533 8.31 21.55 -18.42
CA VAL A 533 9.54 20.75 -18.27
C VAL A 533 10.72 21.65 -17.92
N GLY A 534 11.21 21.57 -16.68
CA GLY A 534 12.31 22.39 -16.14
C GLY A 534 13.72 22.08 -16.69
N GLY A 535 13.86 20.99 -17.45
CA GLY A 535 15.11 20.58 -18.10
C GLY A 535 15.13 19.08 -18.36
N TYR A 536 14.78 18.29 -17.34
CA TYR A 536 14.59 16.85 -17.46
C TYR A 536 13.10 16.50 -17.32
N LEU A 537 12.59 15.64 -18.20
CA LEU A 537 11.28 15.02 -18.04
C LEU A 537 11.47 13.54 -17.71
N LYS A 538 10.93 13.10 -16.56
CA LYS A 538 10.90 11.69 -16.18
C LYS A 538 9.77 11.00 -16.93
N ILE A 539 10.08 9.88 -17.58
CA ILE A 539 9.15 9.10 -18.39
C ILE A 539 9.40 7.62 -18.12
N ALA A 540 8.36 6.79 -18.05
CA ALA A 540 8.49 5.43 -17.53
C ALA A 540 8.02 4.38 -18.55
N PRO A 541 8.86 4.02 -19.55
CA PRO A 541 8.62 2.85 -20.40
C PRO A 541 8.73 1.53 -19.61
N GLU A 542 9.46 1.51 -18.49
CA GLU A 542 9.75 0.38 -17.60
C GLU A 542 10.62 -0.74 -18.20
N HIS A 543 10.45 -1.06 -19.48
CA HIS A 543 11.27 -2.01 -20.22
C HIS A 543 11.27 -1.69 -21.73
N THR A 544 12.07 -2.38 -22.53
CA THR A 544 12.06 -2.28 -24.01
C THR A 544 11.35 -3.46 -24.69
N GLU A 545 11.63 -4.68 -24.24
CA GLU A 545 11.12 -5.90 -24.88
C GLU A 545 9.67 -6.27 -24.47
N ASP A 546 8.89 -6.81 -25.42
CA ASP A 546 7.49 -7.22 -25.21
C ASP A 546 7.31 -8.35 -24.17
N GLY A 547 8.37 -9.14 -23.95
CA GLY A 547 8.43 -10.24 -22.97
C GLY A 547 7.91 -9.80 -21.60
N PRO A 548 8.55 -8.86 -20.92
CA PRO A 548 8.06 -8.26 -19.68
C PRO A 548 7.00 -7.16 -19.87
N LEU A 549 7.03 -6.34 -20.94
CA LEU A 549 6.05 -5.24 -21.09
C LEU A 549 4.60 -5.74 -21.13
N SER A 550 4.36 -6.87 -21.79
CA SER A 550 3.04 -7.51 -21.84
C SER A 550 2.54 -7.99 -20.47
N LYS A 551 3.44 -8.25 -19.51
CA LYS A 551 3.13 -8.65 -18.13
C LYS A 551 3.04 -7.43 -17.22
N MET A 552 3.73 -6.34 -17.54
CA MET A 552 3.60 -5.02 -16.91
C MET A 552 2.29 -4.29 -17.28
N MET A 553 1.60 -4.74 -18.34
CA MET A 553 0.49 -4.02 -18.99
C MET A 553 0.91 -2.62 -19.51
N LYS A 554 2.07 -2.59 -20.19
CA LYS A 554 2.65 -1.41 -20.85
C LYS A 554 2.68 -1.64 -22.38
N PRO A 555 2.53 -0.59 -23.21
CA PRO A 555 2.71 -0.70 -24.65
C PRO A 555 4.20 -0.78 -25.01
N GLY A 556 4.50 -1.38 -26.17
CA GLY A 556 5.85 -1.46 -26.73
C GLY A 556 6.47 -0.10 -27.06
N MET A 557 7.78 -0.11 -27.36
CA MET A 557 8.60 1.10 -27.50
C MET A 557 8.18 2.10 -28.59
N GLY A 558 7.36 1.70 -29.57
CA GLY A 558 6.88 2.61 -30.62
C GLY A 558 6.21 3.88 -30.07
N ALA A 559 5.34 3.75 -29.07
CA ALA A 559 4.69 4.90 -28.44
C ALA A 559 5.67 5.80 -27.64
N PHE A 560 6.80 5.26 -27.17
CA PHE A 560 7.86 6.05 -26.55
C PHE A 560 8.67 6.82 -27.61
N ASP A 561 8.99 6.20 -28.75
CA ASP A 561 9.73 6.86 -29.84
C ASP A 561 8.87 7.93 -30.53
N GLU A 562 7.56 7.72 -30.69
CA GLU A 562 6.60 8.75 -31.13
C GLU A 562 6.56 9.94 -30.15
N PHE A 563 6.44 9.68 -28.84
CA PHE A 563 6.50 10.73 -27.82
C PHE A 563 7.83 11.49 -27.85
N LYS A 564 8.95 10.80 -28.05
CA LYS A 564 10.30 11.38 -28.18
C LYS A 564 10.41 12.29 -29.41
N VAL A 565 9.81 11.93 -30.54
CA VAL A 565 9.77 12.79 -31.74
C VAL A 565 8.99 14.09 -31.46
N LEU A 566 7.84 14.01 -30.76
CA LEU A 566 7.09 15.20 -30.34
C LEU A 566 7.87 16.05 -29.33
N PHE A 567 8.48 15.42 -28.33
CA PHE A 567 9.30 16.08 -27.31
C PHE A 567 10.48 16.83 -27.93
N ASP A 568 11.24 16.18 -28.80
CA ASP A 568 12.38 16.79 -29.51
C ASP A 568 11.93 17.95 -30.42
N LYS A 569 10.78 17.81 -31.08
CA LYS A 569 10.18 18.86 -31.93
C LYS A 569 9.85 20.10 -31.10
N PHE A 570 9.06 19.95 -30.04
CA PHE A 570 8.62 21.09 -29.22
C PHE A 570 9.75 21.68 -28.36
N SER A 571 10.73 20.88 -27.91
CA SER A 571 11.94 21.39 -27.25
C SER A 571 12.73 22.34 -28.16
N LYS A 572 12.89 21.96 -29.44
CA LYS A 572 13.53 22.81 -30.47
C LYS A 572 12.71 24.06 -30.76
N SER A 573 11.38 23.94 -30.91
CA SER A 573 10.49 25.09 -31.11
C SER A 573 10.50 26.08 -29.94
N ALA A 574 10.67 25.59 -28.70
CA ALA A 574 10.81 26.42 -27.51
C ALA A 574 12.25 26.96 -27.28
N ASN A 575 13.19 26.65 -28.18
CA ASN A 575 14.63 26.93 -28.04
C ASN A 575 15.24 26.46 -26.70
N LYS A 576 14.81 25.27 -26.24
CA LYS A 576 15.26 24.68 -24.97
C LYS A 576 16.12 23.45 -25.20
N LYS A 577 17.12 23.28 -24.33
CA LYS A 577 17.88 22.01 -24.19
C LYS A 577 17.23 21.20 -23.07
N GLN A 578 16.33 20.31 -23.44
CA GLN A 578 15.61 19.41 -22.53
C GLN A 578 15.92 17.95 -22.89
N TYR A 579 15.79 17.05 -21.91
CA TYR A 579 16.12 15.63 -22.06
C TYR A 579 15.08 14.73 -21.39
N LEU A 580 14.78 13.60 -22.02
CA LEU A 580 14.03 12.51 -21.40
C LEU A 580 14.95 11.70 -20.47
N ILE A 581 14.51 11.45 -19.24
CA ILE A 581 15.09 10.43 -18.36
C ILE A 581 14.12 9.24 -18.34
N PRO A 582 14.39 8.17 -19.10
CA PRO A 582 13.58 6.96 -19.06
C PRO A 582 13.84 6.17 -17.78
N TYR A 583 12.77 5.69 -17.17
CA TYR A 583 12.79 4.79 -16.02
C TYR A 583 12.63 3.33 -16.47
N PHE A 584 13.40 2.43 -15.85
CA PHE A 584 13.47 1.01 -16.20
C PHE A 584 13.50 0.12 -14.94
N ILE A 585 12.81 -1.02 -15.02
CA ILE A 585 12.62 -1.99 -13.94
C ILE A 585 13.29 -3.32 -14.33
N ALA A 586 14.39 -3.65 -13.66
CA ALA A 586 15.09 -4.93 -13.80
C ALA A 586 14.38 -6.07 -13.05
N ALA A 587 14.54 -7.32 -13.49
CA ALA A 587 14.07 -8.52 -12.78
C ALA A 587 12.55 -8.58 -12.49
N HIS A 588 11.73 -8.01 -13.37
CA HIS A 588 10.27 -8.17 -13.35
C HIS A 588 9.87 -9.62 -13.74
N PRO A 589 8.75 -10.18 -13.24
CA PRO A 589 8.23 -11.46 -13.72
C PRO A 589 7.98 -11.45 -15.24
N GLY A 590 8.39 -12.51 -15.93
CA GLY A 590 8.38 -12.58 -17.39
C GLY A 590 9.49 -11.79 -18.09
N CYS A 591 10.59 -11.48 -17.39
CA CYS A 591 11.82 -10.90 -17.93
C CYS A 591 12.93 -11.96 -17.89
N GLU A 592 13.53 -12.26 -19.04
CA GLU A 592 14.65 -13.20 -19.18
C GLU A 592 16.01 -12.48 -19.23
N ASP A 593 17.11 -13.24 -19.19
CA ASP A 593 18.46 -12.65 -19.25
C ASP A 593 18.73 -11.95 -20.60
N GLU A 594 18.19 -12.49 -21.70
CA GLU A 594 18.28 -11.89 -23.04
C GLU A 594 17.47 -10.58 -23.15
N ASP A 595 16.30 -10.49 -22.47
CA ASP A 595 15.51 -9.25 -22.40
C ASP A 595 16.35 -8.11 -21.78
N MET A 596 17.04 -8.41 -20.68
CA MET A 596 17.89 -7.44 -19.98
C MET A 596 19.16 -7.08 -20.78
N VAL A 597 19.71 -8.02 -21.57
CA VAL A 597 20.83 -7.74 -22.49
C VAL A 597 20.38 -6.84 -23.64
N ASN A 598 19.19 -7.07 -24.21
CA ASN A 598 18.63 -6.21 -25.25
C ASN A 598 18.33 -4.79 -24.72
N LEU A 599 17.78 -4.66 -23.51
CA LEU A 599 17.61 -3.38 -22.83
C LEU A 599 18.95 -2.66 -22.61
N ALA A 600 20.00 -3.38 -22.15
CA ALA A 600 21.33 -2.81 -21.97
C ALA A 600 21.97 -2.35 -23.30
N LEU A 601 21.74 -3.08 -24.39
CA LEU A 601 22.12 -2.65 -25.75
C LEU A 601 21.32 -1.43 -26.22
N TRP A 602 20.02 -1.34 -25.91
CA TRP A 602 19.19 -0.17 -26.23
C TRP A 602 19.67 1.09 -25.49
N LEU A 603 20.04 0.96 -24.20
CA LEU A 603 20.67 2.02 -23.42
C LEU A 603 21.98 2.48 -24.07
N LYS A 604 22.89 1.56 -24.42
CA LYS A 604 24.16 1.89 -25.08
C LYS A 604 23.95 2.58 -26.43
N ARG A 605 23.01 2.10 -27.26
CA ARG A 605 22.64 2.70 -28.56
C ARG A 605 22.11 4.13 -28.41
N ASN A 606 21.26 4.38 -27.42
CA ASN A 606 20.74 5.72 -27.10
C ASN A 606 21.72 6.61 -26.30
N LYS A 607 22.93 6.11 -25.99
CA LYS A 607 23.97 6.79 -25.19
C LYS A 607 23.51 7.15 -23.76
N LEU A 608 22.56 6.39 -23.23
CA LEU A 608 22.01 6.58 -21.88
C LEU A 608 22.82 5.79 -20.85
N ARG A 609 23.18 6.45 -19.75
CA ARG A 609 23.81 5.84 -18.57
C ARG A 609 22.86 6.05 -17.39
N VAL A 610 22.39 4.95 -16.80
CA VAL A 610 21.36 4.99 -15.75
C VAL A 610 21.97 4.57 -14.42
N ASP A 611 22.34 5.55 -13.59
CA ASP A 611 22.95 5.25 -12.28
C ASP A 611 21.91 4.79 -11.25
N GLN A 612 20.64 5.19 -11.42
CA GLN A 612 19.48 4.81 -10.60
C GLN A 612 18.56 3.81 -11.32
N GLY A 613 18.95 2.53 -11.35
CA GLY A 613 18.09 1.44 -11.82
C GLY A 613 17.29 0.79 -10.67
N GLN A 614 15.98 0.57 -10.87
CA GLN A 614 15.15 -0.14 -9.90
C GLN A 614 15.15 -1.66 -10.17
N THR A 615 15.44 -2.46 -9.14
CA THR A 615 15.05 -3.88 -9.13
C THR A 615 13.56 -3.98 -8.84
N PHE A 616 12.81 -4.78 -9.60
CA PHE A 616 11.40 -5.09 -9.30
C PHE A 616 11.27 -5.59 -7.86
N TYR A 617 10.34 -5.00 -7.14
CA TYR A 617 10.00 -5.33 -5.76
C TYR A 617 8.59 -5.95 -5.73
N PRO A 618 8.39 -7.15 -5.13
CA PRO A 618 7.07 -7.73 -4.98
C PRO A 618 6.21 -6.98 -3.94
N SER A 619 5.51 -5.95 -4.40
CA SER A 619 4.52 -5.16 -3.66
C SER A 619 3.29 -5.99 -3.26
N PRO A 620 2.87 -6.01 -1.97
CA PRO A 620 1.64 -6.68 -1.55
C PRO A 620 0.44 -6.34 -2.42
N MET A 621 -0.43 -7.33 -2.61
CA MET A 621 -1.61 -7.30 -3.50
C MET A 621 -1.33 -7.26 -5.00
N SER A 622 -0.25 -6.68 -5.49
CA SER A 622 -0.09 -6.43 -6.94
C SER A 622 -0.08 -7.70 -7.80
N LEU A 623 -0.58 -7.59 -9.04
CA LEU A 623 -0.61 -8.70 -10.00
C LEU A 623 0.79 -9.23 -10.31
N ALA A 624 1.81 -8.37 -10.37
CA ALA A 624 3.20 -8.77 -10.54
C ALA A 624 3.73 -9.55 -9.31
N THR A 625 3.28 -9.26 -8.10
CA THR A 625 3.61 -10.09 -6.92
C THR A 625 2.95 -11.46 -6.98
N ALA A 626 1.72 -11.54 -7.48
CA ALA A 626 1.08 -12.82 -7.77
C ALA A 626 1.83 -13.61 -8.85
N MET A 627 2.31 -12.94 -9.91
CA MET A 627 3.21 -13.55 -10.91
C MET A 627 4.51 -14.06 -10.28
N TYR A 628 5.16 -13.22 -9.46
CA TYR A 628 6.43 -13.52 -8.81
C TYR A 628 6.34 -14.76 -7.91
N TYR A 629 5.34 -14.81 -7.02
CA TYR A 629 5.15 -15.97 -6.15
C TYR A 629 4.78 -17.23 -6.95
N SER A 630 3.81 -17.13 -7.87
CA SER A 630 3.18 -18.30 -8.51
C SER A 630 3.87 -18.87 -9.74
N GLU A 631 4.77 -18.12 -10.39
CA GLU A 631 5.31 -18.45 -11.72
C GLU A 631 4.18 -18.66 -12.75
N ARG A 632 3.07 -17.89 -12.66
CA ARG A 632 1.92 -17.91 -13.59
C ARG A 632 1.47 -16.50 -13.96
N ASN A 633 0.74 -16.38 -15.07
CA ASN A 633 0.13 -15.13 -15.51
C ASN A 633 -1.35 -15.00 -15.00
N PRO A 634 -1.64 -14.18 -13.98
CA PRO A 634 -3.01 -13.95 -13.49
C PRO A 634 -3.85 -13.00 -14.37
N LEU A 635 -3.29 -12.44 -15.46
CA LEU A 635 -4.08 -11.62 -16.40
C LEU A 635 -5.08 -12.47 -17.20
N GLU A 636 -4.76 -13.75 -17.41
CA GLU A 636 -5.54 -14.71 -18.17
C GLU A 636 -6.29 -15.69 -17.26
N LYS A 637 -7.17 -16.52 -17.82
CA LYS A 637 -7.80 -17.61 -17.06
C LYS A 637 -6.76 -18.70 -16.78
N LEU A 638 -6.59 -19.02 -15.50
CA LEU A 638 -5.65 -20.05 -15.05
C LEU A 638 -6.27 -21.45 -15.14
N SER A 639 -5.39 -22.44 -15.21
CA SER A 639 -5.70 -23.87 -15.06
C SER A 639 -4.51 -24.57 -14.41
N TYR A 640 -4.69 -25.82 -13.97
CA TYR A 640 -3.57 -26.66 -13.51
C TYR A 640 -2.55 -26.97 -14.63
N LYS A 641 -2.90 -26.75 -15.90
CA LYS A 641 -2.02 -26.90 -17.06
C LYS A 641 -1.42 -25.58 -17.56
N SER A 642 -1.74 -24.44 -16.95
CA SER A 642 -1.20 -23.14 -17.37
C SER A 642 0.33 -23.14 -17.23
N GLU A 643 0.98 -22.59 -18.26
CA GLU A 643 2.43 -22.63 -18.43
C GLU A 643 3.19 -21.92 -17.31
N LYS A 644 4.41 -22.38 -17.03
CA LYS A 644 5.32 -21.70 -16.12
C LYS A 644 5.88 -20.44 -16.79
N MET A 645 5.86 -19.33 -16.07
CA MET A 645 6.55 -18.10 -16.48
C MET A 645 7.90 -17.97 -15.77
N VAL A 646 8.91 -17.43 -16.46
CA VAL A 646 10.23 -17.13 -15.88
C VAL A 646 10.09 -16.02 -14.80
N VAL A 647 10.74 -16.22 -13.66
CA VAL A 647 10.76 -15.26 -12.55
C VAL A 647 12.15 -15.23 -11.90
N THR A 648 12.79 -14.06 -11.95
CA THR A 648 14.11 -13.80 -11.35
C THR A 648 14.04 -13.70 -9.82
N LYS A 649 14.09 -14.86 -9.14
CA LYS A 649 13.98 -14.96 -7.66
C LYS A 649 15.32 -14.90 -6.92
N THR A 650 16.40 -15.46 -7.48
CA THR A 650 17.71 -15.55 -6.81
C THR A 650 18.38 -14.18 -6.68
N LEU A 651 19.13 -13.98 -5.58
CA LEU A 651 19.74 -12.68 -5.31
C LEU A 651 20.85 -12.35 -6.31
N GLU A 652 21.60 -13.36 -6.77
CA GLU A 652 22.64 -13.21 -7.80
C GLU A 652 22.03 -12.77 -9.14
N GLN A 653 20.97 -13.44 -9.62
CA GLN A 653 20.36 -13.11 -10.91
C GLN A 653 19.63 -11.75 -10.87
N ARG A 654 19.00 -11.41 -9.73
CA ARG A 654 18.43 -10.07 -9.48
C ARG A 654 19.51 -8.97 -9.52
N GLN A 655 20.69 -9.24 -8.94
CA GLN A 655 21.84 -8.32 -9.00
C GLN A 655 22.45 -8.25 -10.41
N LEU A 656 22.51 -9.35 -11.16
CA LEU A 656 22.93 -9.39 -12.56
C LEU A 656 21.99 -8.58 -13.48
N HIS A 657 20.68 -8.73 -13.34
CA HIS A 657 19.70 -7.90 -14.07
C HIS A 657 19.88 -6.42 -13.75
N LYS A 658 20.10 -6.08 -12.47
CA LYS A 658 20.42 -4.71 -12.03
C LYS A 658 21.75 -4.20 -12.58
N ALA A 659 22.76 -5.06 -12.70
CA ALA A 659 24.07 -4.76 -13.26
C ALA A 659 24.00 -4.45 -14.77
N LEU A 660 23.11 -5.13 -15.51
CA LEU A 660 22.88 -4.84 -16.94
C LEU A 660 22.31 -3.43 -17.19
N LEU A 661 21.46 -2.89 -16.30
CA LEU A 661 21.05 -1.47 -16.36
C LEU A 661 22.24 -0.51 -16.18
N ARG A 662 23.26 -0.93 -15.44
CA ARG A 662 24.53 -0.23 -15.18
C ARG A 662 25.69 -0.86 -15.96
N TYR A 663 25.48 -1.19 -17.23
CA TYR A 663 26.51 -1.76 -18.12
C TYR A 663 27.77 -0.88 -18.26
N HIS A 664 27.66 0.42 -17.98
CA HIS A 664 28.75 1.40 -18.03
C HIS A 664 29.66 1.39 -16.78
N ASP A 665 29.31 0.60 -15.77
CA ASP A 665 29.97 0.51 -14.48
C ASP A 665 31.07 -0.57 -14.49
N PRO A 666 32.36 -0.24 -14.24
CA PRO A 666 33.45 -1.21 -14.28
C PRO A 666 33.27 -2.41 -13.35
N ASP A 667 32.66 -2.21 -12.18
CA ASP A 667 32.48 -3.26 -11.16
C ASP A 667 31.56 -4.38 -11.67
N ASN A 668 30.59 -4.04 -12.53
CA ASN A 668 29.64 -4.98 -13.14
C ASN A 668 30.25 -5.80 -14.30
N ALA A 669 31.36 -5.33 -14.89
CA ALA A 669 31.85 -5.84 -16.17
C ALA A 669 32.29 -7.33 -16.14
N ASN A 670 32.66 -7.86 -14.97
CA ASN A 670 32.94 -9.30 -14.81
C ASN A 670 31.66 -10.13 -14.91
N VAL A 671 30.66 -9.83 -14.06
CA VAL A 671 29.40 -10.57 -13.98
C VAL A 671 28.64 -10.54 -15.32
N ILE A 672 28.70 -9.42 -16.04
CA ILE A 672 28.10 -9.31 -17.38
C ILE A 672 28.86 -10.16 -18.41
N ARG A 673 30.20 -10.21 -18.38
CA ARG A 673 30.97 -11.09 -19.28
C ARG A 673 30.66 -12.57 -19.03
N ASP A 674 30.53 -12.97 -17.77
CA ASP A 674 30.22 -14.35 -17.41
C ASP A 674 28.81 -14.76 -17.88
N LEU A 675 27.80 -13.87 -17.77
CA LEU A 675 26.50 -14.07 -18.42
C LEU A 675 26.65 -14.23 -19.94
N LEU A 676 27.32 -13.28 -20.62
CA LEU A 676 27.45 -13.28 -22.08
C LEU A 676 28.18 -14.54 -22.61
N HIS A 677 29.06 -15.13 -21.81
CA HIS A 677 29.63 -16.46 -22.11
C HIS A 677 28.61 -17.60 -21.95
N THR A 678 27.76 -17.56 -20.92
CA THR A 678 26.70 -18.56 -20.66
C THR A 678 25.59 -18.54 -21.71
N ILE A 679 25.07 -17.35 -22.08
CA ILE A 679 24.05 -17.21 -23.16
C ILE A 679 24.65 -17.22 -24.58
N ASN A 680 25.95 -17.51 -24.70
CA ASN A 680 26.72 -17.58 -25.95
C ASN A 680 26.75 -16.30 -26.80
N ARG A 681 26.33 -15.14 -26.26
CA ARG A 681 26.36 -13.80 -26.89
C ARG A 681 27.77 -13.16 -26.85
N ARG A 682 28.79 -13.93 -27.23
CA ARG A 682 30.22 -13.57 -27.09
C ARG A 682 30.64 -12.39 -27.97
N GLU A 683 29.92 -12.13 -29.05
CA GLU A 683 30.15 -10.97 -29.94
C GLU A 683 29.93 -9.63 -29.22
N LEU A 684 29.19 -9.63 -28.10
CA LEU A 684 28.97 -8.47 -27.25
C LEU A 684 30.16 -8.16 -26.30
N ILE A 685 31.28 -8.90 -26.36
CA ILE A 685 32.46 -8.67 -25.53
C ILE A 685 33.59 -8.02 -26.33
N GLY A 686 33.92 -6.78 -25.99
CA GLY A 686 35.00 -6.00 -26.60
C GLY A 686 34.71 -4.49 -26.61
N ASP A 687 35.61 -3.72 -27.23
CA ASP A 687 35.62 -2.26 -27.14
C ASP A 687 34.81 -1.58 -28.27
N GLY A 688 34.19 -2.36 -29.15
CA GLY A 688 33.41 -1.87 -30.29
C GLY A 688 32.09 -1.18 -29.92
N PRO A 689 31.51 -0.37 -30.84
CA PRO A 689 30.30 0.40 -30.58
C PRO A 689 29.07 -0.48 -30.27
N ASN A 690 28.97 -1.65 -30.91
CA ASN A 690 27.86 -2.60 -30.76
C ASN A 690 28.08 -3.64 -29.65
N GLN A 691 29.26 -3.65 -29.02
CA GLN A 691 29.60 -4.60 -27.95
C GLN A 691 29.15 -4.01 -26.61
N LEU A 692 28.72 -4.82 -25.63
CA LEU A 692 28.15 -4.29 -24.38
C LEU A 692 29.25 -3.90 -23.38
N VAL A 693 30.21 -4.79 -23.14
CA VAL A 693 31.28 -4.65 -22.13
C VAL A 693 32.66 -4.90 -22.73
N ALA A 694 33.65 -4.18 -22.22
CA ALA A 694 35.05 -4.27 -22.66
C ALA A 694 35.62 -5.70 -22.50
N ALA A 695 36.60 -6.04 -23.34
CA ALA A 695 37.32 -7.30 -23.22
C ALA A 695 38.07 -7.38 -21.87
N PRO A 696 38.31 -8.59 -21.32
CA PRO A 696 39.15 -8.73 -20.13
C PRO A 696 40.52 -8.08 -20.36
N SER A 697 40.88 -7.12 -19.52
CA SER A 697 42.19 -6.47 -19.58
C SER A 697 43.28 -7.53 -19.43
N ARG A 698 44.13 -7.67 -20.45
CA ARG A 698 45.33 -8.52 -20.34
C ARG A 698 46.13 -8.02 -19.13
N PRO A 699 46.43 -8.85 -18.12
CA PRO A 699 47.15 -8.41 -16.94
C PRO A 699 48.50 -7.84 -17.37
N THR A 700 48.77 -6.59 -16.96
CA THR A 700 50.00 -5.93 -17.37
C THR A 700 51.20 -6.65 -16.79
N ARG A 701 52.32 -6.67 -17.53
CA ARG A 701 53.45 -7.57 -17.28
C ARG A 701 54.12 -7.41 -15.89
N ASN A 702 53.80 -6.35 -15.16
CA ASN A 702 54.34 -6.06 -13.84
C ASN A 702 53.68 -6.85 -12.69
N GLU A 703 52.41 -7.25 -12.80
CA GLU A 703 51.70 -7.92 -11.68
C GLU A 703 52.15 -9.37 -11.45
N ARG A 704 52.83 -9.99 -12.43
CA ARG A 704 53.43 -11.33 -12.29
C ARG A 704 54.74 -11.34 -11.50
N GLY A 705 55.20 -10.20 -10.99
CA GLY A 705 56.51 -10.06 -10.35
C GLY A 705 56.57 -10.24 -8.82
N GLN A 706 55.44 -10.29 -8.11
CA GLN A 706 55.42 -10.19 -6.62
C GLN A 706 54.87 -11.42 -5.87
N THR A 707 54.49 -12.50 -6.56
CA THR A 707 53.90 -13.71 -5.94
C THR A 707 54.84 -14.93 -5.91
N GLN A 708 56.16 -14.73 -6.01
CA GLN A 708 57.18 -15.79 -5.89
C GLN A 708 58.38 -15.43 -4.99
N HIS A 709 58.14 -15.01 -3.75
CA HIS A 709 59.08 -15.24 -2.64
C HIS A 709 58.30 -15.32 -1.32
N GLY A 710 58.05 -16.55 -0.84
CA GLY A 710 57.13 -16.77 0.29
C GLY A 710 57.10 -18.19 0.85
N SER A 711 58.23 -18.91 0.87
CA SER A 711 58.34 -20.21 1.55
C SER A 711 59.74 -20.46 2.12
N HIS A 712 59.77 -21.04 3.33
CA HIS A 712 60.95 -21.34 4.18
C HIS A 712 61.77 -20.11 4.62
N ARG A 713 62.13 -19.95 5.91
CA ARG A 713 62.38 -20.98 6.95
C ARG A 713 61.82 -20.61 8.33
N ASP A 714 61.62 -21.64 9.15
CA ASP A 714 61.56 -21.54 10.61
C ASP A 714 62.82 -20.89 11.22
N SER A 715 62.64 -20.31 12.41
CA SER A 715 63.71 -20.30 13.43
C SER A 715 63.11 -20.35 14.83
N SER A 716 63.62 -21.26 15.66
CA SER A 716 63.14 -21.49 17.03
C SER A 716 64.16 -21.02 18.07
N ASN A 717 63.74 -20.03 18.86
CA ASN A 717 64.07 -19.78 20.28
C ASN A 717 65.42 -20.29 20.84
N ARG A 718 66.32 -19.37 21.23
CA ARG A 718 67.22 -19.55 22.38
C ARG A 718 67.77 -18.23 22.96
N ASN A 719 68.04 -18.24 24.27
CA ASN A 719 68.63 -17.15 25.06
C ASN A 719 70.11 -16.88 24.65
N SER A 720 70.73 -15.73 24.91
CA SER A 720 71.08 -15.26 26.27
C SER A 720 71.83 -13.89 26.29
N SER A 721 72.15 -13.44 27.52
CA SER A 721 73.09 -12.40 28.02
C SER A 721 74.26 -11.93 27.11
N ASP A 722 74.91 -10.77 27.32
CA ASP A 722 75.02 -9.92 28.53
C ASP A 722 75.31 -8.41 28.25
N ARG A 723 75.51 -7.62 29.31
CA ARG A 723 76.41 -6.44 29.53
C ARG A 723 77.33 -5.94 28.38
N SER A 724 77.74 -4.65 28.30
CA SER A 724 77.50 -3.45 29.15
C SER A 724 78.12 -2.14 28.60
N SER A 725 77.52 -1.00 28.96
CA SER A 725 78.13 0.31 29.32
C SER A 725 79.18 1.06 28.44
N SER A 726 79.01 2.40 28.43
CA SER A 726 80.05 3.45 28.24
C SER A 726 80.48 3.75 26.78
N ASN A 727 80.93 4.97 26.39
CA ASN A 727 80.95 6.27 27.10
C ASN A 727 81.08 7.47 26.11
N ARG A 728 80.70 8.68 26.57
CA ARG A 728 81.26 10.01 26.20
C ARG A 728 81.36 10.50 24.72
N ASN A 729 80.71 11.66 24.52
CA ASN A 729 81.30 12.93 24.01
C ASN A 729 81.56 13.13 22.49
N SER A 730 81.59 14.36 21.94
CA SER A 730 81.04 15.68 22.38
C SER A 730 81.22 16.76 21.28
N ALA A 731 80.29 17.73 21.21
CA ALA A 731 80.31 18.95 20.34
C ALA A 731 80.29 18.68 18.82
N GLY A 732 79.84 19.59 17.93
CA GLY A 732 79.21 20.92 18.03
C GLY A 732 78.77 21.38 16.61
N ARG A 733 78.28 22.59 16.29
CA ARG A 733 77.98 23.83 17.05
C ARG A 733 77.20 24.81 16.12
N THR A 734 76.18 25.54 16.61
CA THR A 734 75.54 26.77 16.01
C THR A 734 74.88 26.65 14.61
N ASN A 735 73.90 27.47 14.17
CA ASN A 735 73.20 28.68 14.68
C ASN A 735 71.66 28.54 14.41
N ALA A 736 70.72 29.06 15.22
CA ALA A 736 70.24 30.46 15.36
C ALA A 736 69.70 31.08 14.04
N ASN A 737 68.53 31.73 13.94
CA ASN A 737 67.71 32.49 14.92
C ASN A 737 66.19 32.21 14.72
N ARG A 738 65.32 32.20 15.76
CA ARG A 738 64.49 33.30 16.34
C ARG A 738 63.48 33.94 15.34
N ASN A 739 62.25 34.31 15.74
CA ASN A 739 61.81 34.80 17.06
C ASN A 739 60.29 34.61 17.37
N ASN A 740 59.96 34.33 18.64
CA ASN A 740 58.89 34.93 19.50
C ASN A 740 57.39 35.05 19.06
N ALA A 741 56.40 35.03 19.99
CA ALA A 741 56.39 34.68 21.43
C ALA A 741 54.97 34.58 22.06
N ASN A 742 54.86 33.73 23.10
CA ASN A 742 54.05 33.79 24.34
C ASN A 742 52.50 33.93 24.28
N GLY A 743 51.73 33.49 25.30
CA GLY A 743 52.07 32.85 26.61
C GLY A 743 50.96 31.87 27.06
N ASP A 744 51.25 30.84 27.86
CA ASP A 744 51.24 30.81 29.36
C ASP A 744 49.85 31.03 29.99
N SER A 745 49.36 30.28 31.00
CA SER A 745 49.87 29.11 31.76
C SER A 745 48.67 28.47 32.57
N ASN A 746 48.73 27.59 33.59
CA ASN A 746 49.77 26.97 34.44
C ASN A 746 49.21 25.74 35.23
N ARG A 747 49.97 24.62 35.34
CA ARG A 747 50.03 23.60 36.45
C ARG A 747 48.78 22.85 37.00
N ALA A 748 48.87 21.76 37.78
CA ALA A 748 49.77 20.57 37.79
C ALA A 748 49.41 19.52 38.89
N ASN A 749 49.73 18.25 38.63
CA ASN A 749 50.25 17.19 39.54
C ASN A 749 49.40 16.47 40.64
N SER A 750 49.50 15.11 40.62
CA SER A 750 49.71 14.15 41.75
C SER A 750 48.70 14.02 42.94
N SER A 751 48.51 12.86 43.59
CA SER A 751 48.82 11.43 43.28
C SER A 751 48.22 10.44 44.31
N ASN A 752 48.15 9.14 43.92
CA ASN A 752 48.35 7.92 44.74
C ASN A 752 47.31 7.31 45.73
N HIS A 753 46.99 6.03 45.44
CA HIS A 753 47.00 4.84 46.33
C HIS A 753 46.02 4.67 47.51
N SER A 754 45.20 3.60 47.43
CA SER A 754 45.30 2.44 48.34
C SER A 754 44.87 1.15 47.62
N SER A 755 44.98 -0.05 48.23
CA SER A 755 44.83 -1.34 47.52
C SER A 755 44.21 -2.47 48.35
N GLY A 756 43.65 -3.49 47.68
CA GLY A 756 43.13 -4.71 48.30
C GLY A 756 43.25 -5.93 47.36
N ARG A 757 44.02 -6.94 47.79
CA ARG A 757 44.10 -8.31 47.21
C ARG A 757 43.09 -9.22 47.94
N ASN A 758 42.84 -10.51 47.65
CA ASN A 758 43.51 -11.61 46.90
C ASN A 758 42.41 -12.67 46.56
N SER A 759 42.58 -13.87 45.96
CA SER A 759 43.68 -14.62 45.32
C SER A 759 43.11 -15.86 44.59
N SER A 760 43.72 -16.26 43.45
CA SER A 760 43.87 -17.65 42.92
C SER A 760 42.65 -18.59 42.72
N GLY A 761 42.55 -19.38 41.63
CA GLY A 761 43.44 -19.51 40.46
C GLY A 761 43.40 -20.91 39.81
N LYS A 762 44.27 -21.15 38.80
CA LYS A 762 44.49 -22.39 38.01
C LYS A 762 43.33 -22.73 37.03
N ASN A 763 43.58 -22.77 35.71
CA ASN A 763 44.23 -23.81 34.88
C ASN A 763 43.36 -25.07 34.70
N SER A 764 43.26 -25.69 33.51
CA SER A 764 43.74 -25.33 32.16
C SER A 764 43.21 -26.34 31.12
N THR A 765 43.31 -26.02 29.81
CA THR A 765 43.40 -26.97 28.65
C THR A 765 42.23 -27.96 28.39
N SER A 766 41.97 -28.46 27.16
CA SER A 766 42.22 -27.96 25.80
C SER A 766 41.55 -28.87 24.74
N ARG A 767 41.08 -28.28 23.62
CA ARG A 767 41.02 -28.84 22.24
C ARG A 767 40.22 -30.14 21.94
N THR A 768 39.48 -30.09 20.82
CA THR A 768 39.24 -31.17 19.81
C THR A 768 38.47 -32.45 20.23
N SER A 769 37.71 -33.13 19.35
CA SER A 769 37.22 -32.82 17.99
C SER A 769 36.17 -33.83 17.50
N ALA A 770 35.36 -33.41 16.53
CA ALA A 770 34.74 -34.21 15.46
C ALA A 770 33.75 -35.36 15.78
N ASN A 771 32.57 -35.23 15.15
CA ASN A 771 31.71 -36.26 14.56
C ASN A 771 31.89 -37.74 14.94
N ASN A 772 30.75 -38.40 15.21
CA ASN A 772 30.40 -39.54 14.39
C ASN A 772 28.88 -39.62 14.10
N ARG A 773 28.51 -40.28 13.00
CA ARG A 773 27.10 -40.56 12.61
C ARG A 773 26.85 -42.07 12.69
N SER A 774 25.73 -42.47 13.28
CA SER A 774 24.96 -43.64 12.83
C SER A 774 23.55 -43.58 13.42
N ALA A 775 22.60 -44.26 12.77
CA ALA A 775 21.20 -44.33 13.18
C ALA A 775 20.73 -45.79 13.10
N ASN A 776 19.75 -46.16 13.94
CA ASN A 776 18.80 -47.24 13.69
C ASN A 776 17.65 -47.18 14.73
N SER A 777 16.40 -47.10 14.29
CA SER A 777 15.44 -48.21 14.12
C SER A 777 14.93 -48.77 15.47
N SER A 778 13.81 -48.31 16.03
CA SER A 778 12.41 -48.62 15.66
C SER A 778 11.90 -50.02 16.01
N ALA A 779 10.87 -50.13 16.87
CA ALA A 779 9.68 -50.99 16.67
C ALA A 779 8.69 -50.97 17.86
N ASN A 780 7.38 -51.00 17.52
CA ASN A 780 6.23 -51.66 18.18
C ASN A 780 5.90 -51.46 19.68
N GLY A 781 4.58 -51.48 20.00
CA GLY A 781 4.09 -51.48 21.39
C GLY A 781 2.58 -51.21 21.60
N SER A 782 1.69 -51.65 20.70
CA SER A 782 0.24 -51.41 20.79
C SER A 782 -0.52 -52.49 21.58
N ASN A 783 -1.47 -52.10 22.45
CA ASN A 783 -2.64 -52.95 22.73
C ASN A 783 -3.87 -52.21 23.30
N ASN A 784 -5.03 -52.85 23.21
CA ASN A 784 -6.36 -52.29 23.50
C ASN A 784 -6.79 -52.44 24.98
N ASN A 785 -7.78 -51.66 25.42
CA ASN A 785 -9.15 -52.20 25.62
C ASN A 785 -10.21 -51.13 25.98
N SER A 786 -11.48 -51.55 25.91
CA SER A 786 -12.69 -50.71 25.99
C SER A 786 -13.65 -51.15 27.11
N ALA A 787 -14.56 -50.26 27.51
CA ALA A 787 -15.76 -50.57 28.32
C ALA A 787 -16.87 -49.54 28.03
N GLN A 788 -18.14 -49.88 28.33
CA GLN A 788 -19.34 -49.10 28.01
C GLN A 788 -20.32 -48.95 29.21
N ASN A 789 -21.41 -48.21 28.99
CA ASN A 789 -22.74 -48.28 29.64
C ASN A 789 -23.07 -47.47 30.90
N ALA A 790 -23.62 -46.27 30.67
CA ALA A 790 -25.07 -45.95 30.75
C ALA A 790 -25.88 -46.02 32.08
N ASN A 791 -26.59 -44.90 32.33
CA ASN A 791 -27.87 -44.74 33.07
C ASN A 791 -27.82 -44.96 34.61
N ASN A 792 -28.76 -44.47 35.44
CA ASN A 792 -30.11 -43.92 35.20
C ASN A 792 -30.63 -43.01 36.35
N ARG A 793 -31.68 -42.21 36.09
CA ARG A 793 -32.62 -41.52 37.03
C ARG A 793 -32.02 -40.43 37.97
N SER A 794 -32.58 -39.21 38.17
CA SER A 794 -33.90 -38.57 38.07
C SER A 794 -34.74 -38.53 39.35
N ALA A 795 -34.96 -37.32 39.90
CA ALA A 795 -36.01 -37.01 40.86
C ALA A 795 -36.43 -35.53 40.72
N THR A 796 -37.73 -35.26 40.61
CA THR A 796 -38.34 -33.93 40.60
C THR A 796 -39.56 -33.92 41.54
N SER A 797 -39.80 -32.81 42.22
CA SER A 797 -41.07 -32.58 42.93
C SER A 797 -41.39 -31.09 42.98
N ASN A 798 -42.68 -30.76 42.88
CA ASN A 798 -43.18 -29.39 42.85
C ASN A 798 -43.45 -28.87 44.27
N SER A 799 -43.17 -27.59 44.51
CA SER A 799 -44.20 -26.63 44.96
C SER A 799 -43.62 -25.22 45.13
N SER A 800 -44.29 -24.23 44.57
CA SER A 800 -44.08 -22.81 44.89
C SER A 800 -45.44 -22.11 44.90
N ASN A 801 -45.76 -21.44 46.00
CA ASN A 801 -47.05 -20.78 46.18
C ASN A 801 -46.91 -19.62 47.17
N ARG A 802 -47.60 -18.51 46.86
CA ARG A 802 -47.86 -17.32 47.69
C ARG A 802 -46.72 -16.35 48.08
N THR A 803 -46.97 -15.11 47.65
CA THR A 803 -46.86 -13.83 48.40
C THR A 803 -45.49 -13.25 48.80
N SER A 804 -45.27 -12.02 48.35
CA SER A 804 -44.55 -10.96 49.07
C SER A 804 -45.41 -9.67 49.08
N PRO A 805 -45.56 -8.96 50.21
CA PRO A 805 -46.37 -7.74 50.30
C PRO A 805 -45.53 -6.45 50.22
N GLY A 806 -46.19 -5.28 50.30
CA GLY A 806 -45.53 -4.04 50.73
C GLY A 806 -45.53 -2.87 49.74
N ARG A 807 -46.67 -2.21 49.56
CA ARG A 807 -46.69 -0.80 49.11
C ARG A 807 -46.38 0.11 50.29
N ASN A 808 -45.83 1.30 50.02
CA ASN A 808 -46.30 2.50 50.72
C ASN A 808 -46.37 3.71 49.77
N ASN A 809 -47.36 4.56 50.02
CA ASN A 809 -47.72 5.81 49.33
C ASN A 809 -47.70 6.92 50.42
N PRO A 810 -47.81 8.25 50.19
CA PRO A 810 -49.07 8.84 49.69
C PRO A 810 -49.05 10.25 48.99
N ASN A 811 -50.06 10.53 48.15
CA ASN A 811 -50.73 11.85 47.95
C ASN A 811 -49.92 13.04 47.34
N ARG A 812 -50.49 14.08 46.70
CA ARG A 812 -51.85 14.56 46.30
C ARG A 812 -51.80 14.95 44.80
N LYS A 813 -52.81 14.85 43.91
CA LYS A 813 -54.25 15.27 43.84
C LYS A 813 -54.48 16.70 43.26
N ALA A 814 -55.44 16.80 42.30
CA ALA A 814 -55.89 17.97 41.49
C ALA A 814 -54.91 18.44 40.37
N GLY A 815 -55.35 18.91 39.19
CA GLY A 815 -56.71 19.02 38.61
C GLY A 815 -56.71 19.34 37.09
N LYS A 816 -57.89 19.26 36.44
CA LYS A 816 -58.24 19.67 35.04
C LYS A 816 -59.40 20.70 35.09
N PRO A 817 -59.85 21.37 34.00
CA PRO A 817 -59.49 21.29 32.56
C PRO A 817 -58.84 22.62 32.07
N ASP A 818 -58.73 23.06 30.80
CA ASP A 818 -59.70 23.16 29.68
C ASP A 818 -59.02 23.18 28.28
N SER A 819 -59.74 23.69 27.27
CA SER A 819 -59.56 23.49 25.82
C SER A 819 -59.07 24.73 25.06
N GLN A 820 -58.49 24.54 23.87
CA GLN A 820 -59.04 25.07 22.59
C GLN A 820 -58.17 24.76 21.35
N ASN A 821 -58.79 24.87 20.17
CA ASN A 821 -58.17 24.76 18.85
C ASN A 821 -57.31 25.99 18.49
N ARG A 822 -56.27 25.79 17.65
CA ARG A 822 -56.11 26.50 16.34
C ARG A 822 -54.97 25.94 15.47
N ARG A 823 -55.20 25.94 14.15
CA ARG A 823 -54.19 25.68 13.10
C ARG A 823 -53.43 26.98 12.77
N PRO A 824 -52.13 26.92 12.43
CA PRO A 824 -51.47 27.94 11.60
C PRO A 824 -51.62 27.62 10.09
N PRO A 825 -51.74 28.62 9.19
CA PRO A 825 -51.80 28.41 7.75
C PRO A 825 -50.42 28.51 7.06
N ARG A 826 -50.22 27.74 5.99
CA ARG A 826 -49.14 27.98 5.00
C ARG A 826 -49.46 29.23 4.16
N LYS A 827 -48.47 30.08 3.88
CA LYS A 827 -48.16 30.57 2.50
C LYS A 827 -46.89 31.43 2.41
N ARG A 828 -46.00 31.01 1.51
CA ARG A 828 -45.14 31.81 0.61
C ARG A 828 -44.69 33.22 1.06
N LYS A 829 -43.38 33.37 1.20
CA LYS A 829 -42.60 33.76 0.02
C LYS A 829 -41.52 32.71 -0.25
#